data_AF-A0AAE8J135-F1
#
_entry.id   AF-A0AAE8J135-F1
#
_cell.length_a   1.000
_cell.length_b   1.000
_cell.length_c   1.000
_cell.angle_alpha   90.00
_cell.angle_beta   90.00
_cell.angle_gamma   90.00
#
_symmetry.space_group_name_H-M   'P 1'
#
loop_
_entity.id
_entity.type
_entity.pdbx_description
1 polymer ?
#
loop_
_entity_poly.entity_id
_entity_poly.type
_entity_poly.pdbx_seq_one_letter_code
_entity_poly.pdbx_strand_id
1 'polypeptide(L)'
;MASTDYNVDLTNCDREPIHIPGYIQSHGCLIACDNAMRMVLRHSENCREILRVDGDINGRTAEEVLGKDLVHDLRNALTVTGRTTRPAMLPNMELRDGRSFDIALHRYKSTTIVEFEPSGSETQPLGTARKMVDRIREADTVESLISRTTRLVKATLGYDRVMIYRFEDDGAGKVVSEAKQPELESFLGQYFPASDIPQQARTLYLKNTLRIISDASGIRVPVLPAIDVSGEPLDLSFAHLRSVSPIHCEYLRNMGVAASMSISVIVDGTLWGLIACHHYSPRVLTMSVRIAAEMFGEFFSMHLQVLKQKRKLDTVNHAHAALDRFLRLAAHHAHIEELLIDSFQDFADLMPCDGVGLWVENNWHGHGATPPADAIPRLARFVTSVSEGRVWATHAISQAIPEAEIYADTAAGMLAIPLSQVKNDYLLFFRREIVQNLNWAGNPEKSYETGPLGDRLTPRKSFAIWKETVRLQAQPWSDADREIAEAARIALVEVAFHHSELMAGERERAEVRQRMLNEELNHRVKNVLAIIKSLVGNPSQEGKTLQEYVSALKGRIQALSFAHDQIIRGEGGGSLRDLLDAELSPHRSPEAIVDLAGPQVTLDSRAFSVMALVLHELATNAAKYGALAQTGGKLDLRWEVDEHRDCLIHWRETLPTKLPTPSRSGFGTALISRSIPYDLGGRSTIRYLPDGLEAEILLPSRHISAVMTASETKTEDDTMPQPRRSNREETLKILLVEDQMLIAMDVENMLEDNGIKTIETATSSAMAIEKLKSYVPDVAILDINLGSDTSIAVARELHRRGIPFLFATGYADASMVPDDFGNVPVIRKPYDEDALMAGIGLLVGDTERV
;
A
#
# COMPACT_ATOMS: atom_id res chain seq x y z
N MET A 1 -25.97 -26.29 -61.50
CA MET A 1 -25.18 -25.54 -62.49
C MET A 1 -24.33 -24.53 -61.73
N ALA A 2 -23.13 -24.92 -61.30
CA ALA A 2 -22.11 -23.99 -60.84
C ALA A 2 -20.95 -24.12 -61.84
N SER A 3 -20.66 -23.00 -62.49
CA SER A 3 -19.65 -22.84 -63.53
C SER A 3 -18.29 -23.41 -63.10
N THR A 4 -17.64 -24.15 -64.00
CA THR A 4 -16.25 -24.62 -63.92
C THR A 4 -15.21 -23.48 -63.98
N ASP A 5 -15.64 -22.22 -64.05
CA ASP A 5 -14.79 -21.02 -64.06
C ASP A 5 -15.14 -20.07 -62.89
N TYR A 6 -14.78 -20.43 -61.65
CA TYR A 6 -14.64 -19.43 -60.60
C TYR A 6 -13.31 -18.69 -60.81
N ASN A 7 -13.37 -17.55 -61.50
CA ASN A 7 -12.20 -16.70 -61.73
C ASN A 7 -11.87 -15.90 -60.47
N VAL A 8 -10.76 -16.25 -59.83
CA VAL A 8 -10.23 -15.53 -58.66
C VAL A 8 -9.59 -14.22 -59.13
N ASP A 9 -9.97 -13.11 -58.50
CA ASP A 9 -9.37 -11.79 -58.65
C ASP A 9 -9.12 -11.16 -57.25
N LEU A 10 -8.57 -9.94 -57.20
CA LEU A 10 -8.26 -9.30 -55.92
C LEU A 10 -9.48 -8.71 -55.19
N THR A 11 -10.68 -8.68 -55.78
CA THR A 11 -11.92 -8.30 -55.08
C THR A 11 -12.49 -9.45 -54.24
N ASN A 12 -12.05 -10.68 -54.52
CA ASN A 12 -12.49 -11.90 -53.84
C ASN A 12 -11.34 -12.78 -53.33
N CYS A 13 -10.08 -12.33 -53.42
CA CYS A 13 -8.90 -13.11 -53.05
C CYS A 13 -8.84 -13.45 -51.56
N ASP A 14 -9.39 -12.60 -50.70
CA ASP A 14 -9.52 -12.83 -49.27
C ASP A 14 -10.49 -14.00 -48.96
N ARG A 15 -11.40 -14.28 -49.89
CA ARG A 15 -12.42 -15.34 -49.84
C ARG A 15 -12.12 -16.52 -50.77
N GLU A 16 -10.97 -16.51 -51.44
CA GLU A 16 -10.59 -17.60 -52.34
C GLU A 16 -10.50 -18.92 -51.55
N PRO A 17 -11.24 -19.96 -51.92
CA PRO A 17 -11.25 -21.22 -51.20
C PRO A 17 -9.98 -22.06 -51.50
N ILE A 18 -8.81 -21.53 -51.19
CA ILE A 18 -7.47 -22.12 -51.44
C ILE A 18 -7.25 -23.50 -50.80
N HIS A 19 -8.15 -23.97 -49.93
CA HIS A 19 -8.11 -25.31 -49.34
C HIS A 19 -8.72 -26.39 -50.27
N ILE A 20 -9.55 -26.01 -51.24
CA ILE A 20 -10.23 -26.90 -52.19
C ILE A 20 -9.95 -26.50 -53.66
N PRO A 21 -8.69 -26.34 -54.08
CA PRO A 21 -8.40 -25.78 -55.40
C PRO A 21 -8.76 -26.70 -56.57
N GLY A 22 -8.95 -28.01 -56.34
CA GLY A 22 -9.17 -29.00 -57.39
C GLY A 22 -7.90 -29.41 -58.17
N TYR A 23 -6.75 -28.88 -57.79
CA TYR A 23 -5.44 -29.19 -58.40
C TYR A 23 -4.36 -29.44 -57.35
N ILE A 24 -3.34 -30.19 -57.75
CA ILE A 24 -2.06 -30.36 -57.04
C ILE A 24 -0.88 -29.77 -57.84
N GLN A 25 0.28 -29.71 -57.21
CA GLN A 25 1.56 -29.40 -57.84
C GLN A 25 2.13 -30.64 -58.54
N SER A 26 2.96 -30.44 -59.57
CA SER A 26 3.40 -31.50 -60.47
C SER A 26 4.54 -32.39 -59.96
N HIS A 27 5.19 -32.06 -58.84
CA HIS A 27 6.34 -32.81 -58.32
C HIS A 27 5.98 -34.15 -57.64
N GLY A 28 4.69 -34.45 -57.49
CA GLY A 28 4.17 -35.69 -56.94
C GLY A 28 2.78 -35.99 -57.49
N CYS A 29 2.17 -37.09 -57.05
CA CYS A 29 0.78 -37.42 -57.37
C CYS A 29 -0.03 -37.73 -56.11
N LEU A 30 -1.36 -37.69 -56.22
CA LEU A 30 -2.29 -37.83 -55.10
C LEU A 30 -3.36 -38.87 -55.40
N ILE A 31 -3.67 -39.72 -54.42
CA ILE A 31 -4.83 -40.61 -54.42
C ILE A 31 -5.67 -40.30 -53.17
N ALA A 32 -6.97 -40.15 -53.36
CA ALA A 32 -7.94 -40.01 -52.27
C ALA A 32 -8.82 -41.25 -52.22
N CYS A 33 -8.82 -41.94 -51.08
CA CYS A 33 -9.61 -43.13 -50.80
C CYS A 33 -10.73 -42.84 -49.80
N ASP A 34 -11.64 -43.79 -49.66
CA ASP A 34 -12.61 -43.76 -48.56
C ASP A 34 -11.92 -43.80 -47.17
N ASN A 35 -12.71 -43.59 -46.13
CA ASN A 35 -12.23 -43.51 -44.75
C ASN A 35 -11.50 -44.77 -44.25
N ALA A 36 -11.78 -45.93 -44.84
CA ALA A 36 -11.17 -47.22 -44.51
C ALA A 36 -10.02 -47.60 -45.46
N MET A 37 -9.70 -46.72 -46.42
CA MET A 37 -8.72 -46.95 -47.47
C MET A 37 -9.00 -48.25 -48.23
N ARG A 38 -10.27 -48.49 -48.58
CA ARG A 38 -10.69 -49.65 -49.38
C ARG A 38 -10.82 -49.31 -50.86
N MET A 39 -11.58 -48.27 -51.17
CA MET A 39 -11.85 -47.83 -52.54
C MET A 39 -11.13 -46.53 -52.86
N VAL A 40 -10.58 -46.43 -54.08
CA VAL A 40 -10.09 -45.16 -54.64
C VAL A 40 -11.29 -44.32 -55.09
N LEU A 41 -11.41 -43.12 -54.54
CA LEU A 41 -12.50 -42.18 -54.84
C LEU A 41 -12.07 -41.11 -55.84
N ARG A 42 -10.83 -40.63 -55.71
CA ARG A 42 -10.24 -39.61 -56.58
C ARG A 42 -8.75 -39.88 -56.79
N HIS A 43 -8.20 -39.40 -57.89
CA HIS A 43 -6.76 -39.40 -58.13
C HIS A 43 -6.33 -38.18 -58.93
N SER A 44 -5.08 -37.75 -58.82
CA SER A 44 -4.53 -36.73 -59.71
C SER A 44 -4.22 -37.33 -61.09
N GLU A 45 -4.42 -36.54 -62.14
CA GLU A 45 -4.24 -37.00 -63.53
C GLU A 45 -2.84 -37.60 -63.79
N ASN A 46 -1.80 -37.06 -63.15
CA ASN A 46 -0.43 -37.55 -63.29
C ASN A 46 -0.12 -38.86 -62.53
N CYS A 47 -1.08 -39.46 -61.81
CA CYS A 47 -0.90 -40.81 -61.23
C CYS A 47 -0.53 -41.84 -62.32
N ARG A 48 -1.10 -41.70 -63.52
CA ARG A 48 -0.80 -42.58 -64.66
C ARG A 48 0.69 -42.59 -65.01
N GLU A 49 1.33 -41.43 -64.98
CA GLU A 49 2.75 -41.28 -65.29
C GLU A 49 3.63 -41.68 -64.10
N ILE A 50 3.33 -41.12 -62.92
CA ILE A 50 4.17 -41.28 -61.73
C ILE A 50 4.07 -42.70 -61.17
N LEU A 51 2.87 -43.24 -60.98
CA LEU A 51 2.66 -44.59 -60.43
C LEU A 51 2.61 -45.68 -61.51
N ARG A 52 2.59 -45.32 -62.81
CA ARG A 52 2.45 -46.26 -63.94
C ARG A 52 1.19 -47.12 -63.86
N VAL A 53 0.08 -46.51 -63.46
CA VAL A 53 -1.24 -47.16 -63.39
C VAL A 53 -2.03 -46.88 -64.67
N ASP A 54 -2.66 -47.91 -65.23
CA ASP A 54 -3.43 -47.80 -66.47
C ASP A 54 -4.91 -47.45 -66.21
N GLY A 55 -5.45 -46.58 -67.07
CA GLY A 55 -6.87 -46.21 -67.10
C GLY A 55 -7.31 -45.28 -65.96
N ASP A 56 -8.63 -45.12 -65.83
CA ASP A 56 -9.23 -44.47 -64.66
C ASP A 56 -9.16 -45.44 -63.47
N ILE A 57 -8.53 -45.00 -62.38
CA ILE A 57 -8.39 -45.80 -61.17
C ILE A 57 -9.50 -45.56 -60.14
N ASN A 58 -10.39 -44.59 -60.37
CA ASN A 58 -11.52 -44.34 -59.50
C ASN A 58 -12.49 -45.53 -59.53
N GLY A 59 -12.97 -45.95 -58.35
CA GLY A 59 -13.84 -47.12 -58.21
C GLY A 59 -13.12 -48.47 -58.19
N ARG A 60 -11.78 -48.49 -58.29
CA ARG A 60 -10.96 -49.69 -58.03
C ARG A 60 -10.60 -49.79 -56.54
N THR A 61 -10.23 -50.99 -56.09
CA THR A 61 -9.75 -51.16 -54.72
C THR A 61 -8.32 -50.61 -54.57
N ALA A 62 -7.99 -50.08 -53.39
CA ALA A 62 -6.64 -49.58 -53.11
C ALA A 62 -5.57 -50.69 -53.28
N GLU A 63 -5.92 -51.94 -52.96
CA GLU A 63 -5.02 -53.10 -53.10
C GLU A 63 -4.78 -53.50 -54.57
N GLU A 64 -5.73 -53.25 -55.46
CA GLU A 64 -5.52 -53.42 -56.91
C GLU A 64 -4.57 -52.37 -57.47
N VAL A 65 -4.61 -51.15 -56.95
CA VAL A 65 -3.83 -50.01 -57.46
C VAL A 65 -2.42 -49.98 -56.87
N LEU A 66 -2.29 -50.07 -55.55
CA LEU A 66 -1.04 -49.88 -54.81
C LEU A 66 -0.38 -51.20 -54.37
N GLY A 67 -1.18 -52.25 -54.27
CA GLY A 67 -0.75 -53.56 -53.80
C GLY A 67 -1.03 -53.83 -52.34
N LYS A 68 -1.17 -55.13 -52.01
CA LYS A 68 -1.57 -55.60 -50.68
C LYS A 68 -0.61 -55.19 -49.57
N ASP A 69 0.70 -55.37 -49.79
CA ASP A 69 1.71 -55.11 -48.77
C ASP A 69 1.78 -53.62 -48.44
N LEU A 70 1.89 -52.75 -49.47
CA LEU A 70 1.87 -51.31 -49.28
C LEU A 70 0.58 -50.82 -48.63
N VAL A 71 -0.59 -51.30 -49.04
CA VAL A 71 -1.86 -50.91 -48.40
C VAL A 71 -1.92 -51.37 -46.94
N HIS A 72 -1.37 -52.54 -46.62
CA HIS A 72 -1.27 -53.01 -45.23
C HIS A 72 -0.41 -52.05 -44.40
N ASP A 73 0.76 -51.66 -44.89
CA ASP A 73 1.67 -50.73 -44.21
C ASP A 73 1.06 -49.33 -44.04
N LEU A 74 0.37 -48.81 -45.07
CA LEU A 74 -0.34 -47.54 -45.00
C LEU A 74 -1.49 -47.59 -43.97
N ARG A 75 -2.26 -48.68 -43.91
CA ARG A 75 -3.30 -48.86 -42.88
C ARG A 75 -2.71 -48.94 -41.46
N ASN A 76 -1.55 -49.59 -41.30
CA ASN A 76 -0.83 -49.62 -40.03
C ASN A 76 -0.40 -48.21 -39.62
N ALA A 77 0.19 -47.44 -40.53
CA ALA A 77 0.58 -46.04 -40.28
C ALA A 77 -0.61 -45.15 -39.87
N LEU A 78 -1.76 -45.29 -40.55
CA LEU A 78 -3.00 -44.58 -40.18
C LEU A 78 -3.47 -44.88 -38.76
N THR A 79 -3.29 -46.13 -38.32
CA THR A 79 -3.68 -46.57 -36.98
C THR A 79 -2.78 -45.92 -35.92
N VAL A 80 -1.48 -45.82 -36.18
CA VAL A 80 -0.50 -45.16 -35.30
C VAL A 80 -0.76 -43.66 -35.17
N THR A 81 -1.12 -42.97 -36.25
CA THR A 81 -1.45 -41.53 -36.21
C THR A 81 -2.76 -41.19 -35.49
N GLY A 82 -3.62 -42.18 -35.21
CA GLY A 82 -4.84 -42.01 -34.42
C GLY A 82 -5.84 -41.00 -35.00
N ARG A 83 -6.39 -40.13 -34.14
CA ARG A 83 -7.33 -39.05 -34.52
C ARG A 83 -6.63 -37.75 -34.97
N THR A 84 -5.30 -37.73 -35.06
CA THR A 84 -4.57 -36.53 -35.46
C THR A 84 -4.77 -36.27 -36.95
N THR A 85 -4.89 -35.00 -37.35
CA THR A 85 -4.96 -34.59 -38.76
C THR A 85 -3.57 -34.36 -39.37
N ARG A 86 -2.50 -34.56 -38.58
CA ARG A 86 -1.12 -34.41 -39.06
C ARG A 86 -0.77 -35.58 -39.98
N PRO A 87 -0.21 -35.34 -41.17
CA PRO A 87 0.21 -36.42 -42.05
C PRO A 87 1.30 -37.30 -41.45
N ALA A 88 1.14 -38.62 -41.57
CA ALA A 88 2.23 -39.57 -41.43
C ALA A 88 3.18 -39.39 -42.61
N MET A 89 4.47 -39.23 -42.33
CA MET A 89 5.52 -39.13 -43.34
C MET A 89 6.26 -40.46 -43.39
N LEU A 90 6.18 -41.16 -44.52
CA LEU A 90 6.70 -42.51 -44.73
C LEU A 90 7.72 -42.45 -45.88
N PRO A 91 9.00 -42.14 -45.58
CA PRO A 91 10.03 -42.07 -46.61
C PRO A 91 10.41 -43.46 -47.12
N ASN A 92 10.85 -43.53 -48.37
CA ASN A 92 11.41 -44.73 -49.01
C ASN A 92 10.48 -45.98 -48.95
N MET A 93 9.19 -45.80 -49.22
CA MET A 93 8.24 -46.92 -49.35
C MET A 93 8.33 -47.55 -50.74
N GLU A 94 8.52 -48.86 -50.79
CA GLU A 94 8.62 -49.60 -52.06
C GLU A 94 7.24 -49.97 -52.62
N LEU A 95 7.06 -49.75 -53.93
CA LEU A 95 5.95 -50.30 -54.70
C LEU A 95 6.29 -51.70 -55.23
N ARG A 96 5.26 -52.42 -55.71
CA ARG A 96 5.39 -53.77 -56.30
C ARG A 96 6.42 -53.89 -57.43
N ASP A 97 6.71 -52.80 -58.12
CA ASP A 97 7.65 -52.77 -59.24
C ASP A 97 9.08 -52.35 -58.84
N GLY A 98 9.35 -52.29 -57.53
CA GLY A 98 10.67 -52.00 -56.95
C GLY A 98 11.06 -50.52 -56.95
N ARG A 99 10.14 -49.62 -57.34
CA ARG A 99 10.38 -48.17 -57.21
C ARG A 99 10.03 -47.68 -55.80
N SER A 100 10.86 -46.79 -55.28
CA SER A 100 10.65 -46.17 -53.97
C SER A 100 9.99 -44.80 -54.07
N PHE A 101 9.05 -44.56 -53.17
CA PHE A 101 8.33 -43.29 -53.03
C PHE A 101 8.32 -42.82 -51.58
N ASP A 102 8.44 -41.52 -51.41
CA ASP A 102 8.16 -40.84 -50.15
C ASP A 102 6.64 -40.61 -50.10
N ILE A 103 5.98 -41.16 -49.08
CA ILE A 103 4.52 -41.15 -48.98
C ILE A 103 4.08 -40.30 -47.79
N ALA A 104 3.25 -39.28 -48.04
CA ALA A 104 2.52 -38.58 -47.00
C ALA A 104 1.08 -39.10 -46.92
N LEU A 105 0.62 -39.43 -45.73
CA LEU A 105 -0.65 -40.12 -45.51
C LEU A 105 -1.44 -39.45 -44.38
N HIS A 106 -2.67 -39.02 -44.66
CA HIS A 106 -3.53 -38.41 -43.64
C HIS A 106 -5.02 -38.67 -43.88
N ARG A 107 -5.82 -38.39 -42.84
CA ARG A 107 -7.28 -38.44 -42.91
C ARG A 107 -7.90 -37.10 -42.53
N TYR A 108 -8.78 -36.60 -43.37
CA TYR A 108 -9.54 -35.38 -43.12
C TYR A 108 -10.92 -35.47 -43.75
N LYS A 109 -11.95 -34.99 -43.04
CA LYS A 109 -13.38 -35.04 -43.46
C LYS A 109 -13.82 -36.42 -44.02
N SER A 110 -13.41 -37.51 -43.36
CA SER A 110 -13.72 -38.89 -43.76
C SER A 110 -13.11 -39.36 -45.09
N THR A 111 -12.13 -38.62 -45.62
CA THR A 111 -11.33 -39.03 -46.79
C THR A 111 -9.90 -39.34 -46.35
N THR A 112 -9.35 -40.44 -46.88
CA THR A 112 -7.95 -40.79 -46.70
C THR A 112 -7.16 -40.27 -47.89
N ILE A 113 -6.19 -39.39 -47.68
CA ILE A 113 -5.39 -38.80 -48.74
C ILE A 113 -3.98 -39.38 -48.66
N VAL A 114 -3.49 -39.87 -49.81
CA VAL A 114 -2.15 -40.44 -49.99
C VAL A 114 -1.44 -39.63 -51.06
N GLU A 115 -0.31 -39.03 -50.70
CA GLU A 115 0.53 -38.23 -51.57
C GLU A 115 1.84 -38.96 -51.80
N PHE A 116 2.27 -39.04 -53.06
CA PHE A 116 3.46 -39.76 -53.48
C PHE A 116 4.45 -38.79 -54.11
N GLU A 117 5.70 -38.86 -53.68
CA GLU A 117 6.83 -38.19 -54.31
C GLU A 117 7.90 -39.23 -54.66
N PRO A 118 8.53 -39.17 -55.84
CA PRO A 118 9.66 -40.03 -56.14
C PRO A 118 10.76 -39.86 -55.06
N SER A 119 11.18 -40.96 -54.42
CA SER A 119 12.19 -40.88 -53.36
C SER A 119 13.55 -40.45 -53.91
N GLY A 120 14.22 -39.56 -53.17
CA GLY A 120 15.61 -39.17 -53.42
C GLY A 120 16.60 -39.99 -52.58
N SER A 121 17.89 -39.60 -52.62
CA SER A 121 18.93 -40.21 -51.79
C SER A 121 18.64 -40.03 -50.29
N GLU A 122 18.82 -41.09 -49.50
CA GLU A 122 18.53 -41.09 -48.06
C GLU A 122 19.41 -40.11 -47.27
N THR A 123 18.76 -39.25 -46.50
CA THR A 123 19.38 -38.48 -45.42
C THR A 123 18.59 -38.75 -44.15
N GLN A 124 19.25 -39.05 -43.03
CA GLN A 124 18.53 -39.25 -41.76
C GLN A 124 17.96 -37.92 -41.23
N PRO A 125 16.62 -37.73 -41.16
CA PRO A 125 16.01 -36.47 -40.77
C PRO A 125 16.46 -35.98 -39.40
N LEU A 126 16.52 -36.90 -38.42
CA LEU A 126 16.92 -36.61 -37.05
C LEU A 126 18.34 -36.07 -36.94
N GLY A 127 19.27 -36.61 -37.72
CA GLY A 127 20.66 -36.17 -37.74
C GLY A 127 20.80 -34.74 -38.26
N THR A 128 20.07 -34.39 -39.31
CA THR A 128 20.04 -33.02 -39.87
C THR A 128 19.38 -32.04 -38.91
N ALA A 129 18.20 -32.40 -38.37
CA ALA A 129 17.48 -31.55 -37.41
C ALA A 129 18.34 -31.25 -36.17
N ARG A 130 18.97 -32.27 -35.58
CA ARG A 130 19.84 -32.11 -34.41
C ARG A 130 21.01 -31.16 -34.68
N LYS A 131 21.68 -31.29 -35.82
CA LYS A 131 22.76 -30.39 -36.22
C LYS A 131 22.29 -28.94 -36.35
N MET A 132 21.08 -28.71 -36.87
CA MET A 132 20.52 -27.36 -36.97
C MET A 132 20.15 -26.82 -35.58
N VAL A 133 19.49 -27.62 -34.75
CA VAL A 133 19.07 -27.25 -33.38
C VAL A 133 20.28 -26.86 -32.52
N ASP A 134 21.36 -27.65 -32.55
CA ASP A 134 22.55 -27.40 -31.72
C ASP A 134 23.22 -26.05 -32.06
N ARG A 135 23.06 -25.55 -33.29
CA ARG A 135 23.63 -24.25 -33.74
C ARG A 135 22.86 -23.02 -33.25
N ILE A 136 21.61 -23.20 -32.81
CA ILE A 136 20.76 -22.11 -32.31
C ILE A 136 20.44 -22.23 -30.81
N ARG A 137 20.69 -23.39 -30.20
CA ARG A 137 20.44 -23.66 -28.78
C ARG A 137 21.08 -22.64 -27.84
N GLU A 138 22.29 -22.19 -28.17
CA GLU A 138 23.05 -21.22 -27.35
C GLU A 138 22.62 -19.76 -27.58
N ALA A 139 21.63 -19.49 -28.44
CA ALA A 139 21.08 -18.15 -28.56
C ALA A 139 20.37 -17.76 -27.25
N ASP A 140 20.80 -16.65 -26.66
CA ASP A 140 20.37 -16.12 -25.37
C ASP A 140 19.41 -14.92 -25.49
N THR A 141 19.23 -14.41 -26.71
CA THR A 141 18.37 -13.28 -27.06
C THR A 141 17.59 -13.58 -28.34
N VAL A 142 16.41 -12.96 -28.50
CA VAL A 142 15.56 -13.12 -29.67
C VAL A 142 16.31 -12.70 -30.95
N GLU A 143 17.04 -11.60 -30.86
CA GLU A 143 17.83 -11.01 -31.95
C GLU A 143 18.94 -11.96 -32.41
N SER A 144 19.66 -12.59 -31.47
CA SER A 144 20.67 -13.61 -31.77
C SER A 144 20.05 -14.85 -32.44
N LEU A 145 18.89 -15.30 -31.93
CA LEU A 145 18.17 -16.45 -32.48
C LEU A 145 17.74 -16.21 -33.94
N ILE A 146 17.01 -15.13 -34.22
CA ILE A 146 16.51 -14.84 -35.57
C ILE A 146 17.64 -14.59 -36.58
N SER A 147 18.74 -13.96 -36.15
CA SER A 147 19.91 -13.70 -37.01
C SER A 147 20.68 -14.97 -37.37
N ARG A 148 20.81 -15.91 -36.43
CA ARG A 148 21.47 -17.19 -36.68
C ARG A 148 20.63 -18.10 -37.57
N THR A 149 19.32 -18.12 -37.34
CA THR A 149 18.39 -19.00 -38.05
C THR A 149 18.36 -18.77 -39.56
N THR A 150 18.24 -17.53 -40.05
CA THR A 150 18.19 -17.29 -41.52
C THR A 150 19.46 -17.74 -42.22
N ARG A 151 20.63 -17.45 -41.63
CA ARG A 151 21.94 -17.90 -42.15
C ARG A 151 22.07 -19.42 -42.14
N LEU A 152 21.67 -20.05 -41.04
CA LEU A 152 21.73 -21.51 -40.88
C LEU A 152 20.80 -22.21 -41.88
N VAL A 153 19.53 -21.80 -41.94
CA VAL A 153 18.52 -22.38 -42.83
C VAL A 153 18.94 -22.19 -44.29
N LYS A 154 19.47 -21.02 -44.67
CA LYS A 154 20.03 -20.81 -46.02
C LYS A 154 21.16 -21.80 -46.31
N ALA A 155 22.13 -21.92 -45.41
CA ALA A 155 23.30 -22.78 -45.60
C ALA A 155 22.93 -24.28 -45.63
N THR A 156 21.95 -24.71 -44.84
CA THR A 156 21.54 -26.12 -44.76
C THR A 156 20.57 -26.52 -45.85
N LEU A 157 19.60 -25.66 -46.19
CA LEU A 157 18.54 -25.98 -47.15
C LEU A 157 18.84 -25.53 -48.58
N GLY A 158 19.84 -24.65 -48.78
CA GLY A 158 20.32 -24.24 -50.10
C GLY A 158 19.33 -23.38 -50.90
N TYR A 159 18.50 -22.58 -50.22
CA TYR A 159 17.67 -21.56 -50.89
C TYR A 159 18.48 -20.28 -51.16
N ASP A 160 18.04 -19.47 -52.13
CA ASP A 160 18.76 -18.24 -52.48
C ASP A 160 18.55 -17.15 -51.44
N ARG A 161 17.34 -17.06 -50.90
CA ARG A 161 16.96 -16.10 -49.86
C ARG A 161 16.20 -16.83 -48.76
N VAL A 162 16.54 -16.53 -47.50
CA VAL A 162 15.79 -16.97 -46.32
C VAL A 162 15.53 -15.76 -45.45
N MET A 163 14.28 -15.59 -45.06
CA MET A 163 13.79 -14.48 -44.26
C MET A 163 13.07 -14.99 -43.03
N ILE A 164 13.07 -14.21 -41.97
CA ILE A 164 12.10 -14.35 -40.88
C ILE A 164 11.15 -13.18 -40.96
N TYR A 165 9.88 -13.51 -41.13
CA TYR A 165 8.77 -12.59 -41.20
C TYR A 165 8.03 -12.63 -39.87
N ARG A 166 7.89 -11.49 -39.19
CA ARG A 166 7.13 -11.35 -37.94
C ARG A 166 5.83 -10.63 -38.22
N PHE A 167 4.71 -11.15 -37.74
CA PHE A 167 3.44 -10.44 -37.80
C PHE A 167 3.35 -9.39 -36.69
N GLU A 168 2.87 -8.20 -37.03
CA GLU A 168 2.52 -7.13 -36.10
C GLU A 168 1.02 -7.25 -35.73
N ASP A 169 0.58 -6.44 -34.76
CA ASP A 169 -0.77 -6.54 -34.18
C ASP A 169 -1.90 -6.22 -35.18
N ASP A 170 -1.63 -5.35 -36.15
CA ASP A 170 -2.53 -5.02 -37.27
C ASP A 170 -2.57 -6.13 -38.36
N GLY A 171 -1.78 -7.19 -38.18
CA GLY A 171 -1.63 -8.29 -39.12
C GLY A 171 -0.67 -8.00 -40.27
N ALA A 172 -0.13 -6.79 -40.41
CA ALA A 172 1.01 -6.55 -41.29
C ALA A 172 2.18 -7.41 -40.83
N GLY A 173 3.24 -7.49 -41.63
CA GLY A 173 4.44 -8.06 -41.07
C GLY A 173 5.72 -7.58 -41.67
N LYS A 174 6.77 -7.88 -40.92
CA LYS A 174 8.06 -7.26 -41.02
C LYS A 174 9.12 -8.31 -41.22
N VAL A 175 10.03 -8.07 -42.16
CA VAL A 175 11.23 -8.88 -42.33
C VAL A 175 12.24 -8.49 -41.24
N VAL A 176 12.33 -9.29 -40.18
CA VAL A 176 13.19 -9.01 -39.02
C VAL A 176 14.58 -9.64 -39.12
N SER A 177 14.77 -10.58 -40.06
CA SER A 177 16.06 -11.20 -40.35
C SER A 177 16.09 -11.66 -41.80
N GLU A 178 17.26 -11.60 -42.43
CA GLU A 178 17.45 -12.00 -43.82
C GLU A 178 18.84 -12.58 -44.05
N ALA A 179 18.92 -13.65 -44.84
CA ALA A 179 20.14 -14.16 -45.44
C ALA A 179 19.86 -14.42 -46.93
N LYS A 180 20.63 -13.81 -47.84
CA LYS A 180 20.37 -13.84 -49.28
C LYS A 180 21.66 -14.04 -50.09
N GLN A 181 21.52 -14.36 -51.37
CA GLN A 181 22.65 -14.25 -52.30
C GLN A 181 23.09 -12.77 -52.41
N PRO A 182 24.39 -12.51 -52.69
CA PRO A 182 24.90 -11.14 -52.79
C PRO A 182 24.19 -10.27 -53.82
N GLU A 183 23.86 -10.83 -54.98
CA GLU A 183 23.28 -10.16 -56.15
C GLU A 183 21.82 -9.74 -56.00
N LEU A 184 21.09 -10.34 -55.06
CA LEU A 184 19.68 -10.06 -54.85
C LEU A 184 19.48 -8.74 -54.07
N GLU A 185 18.36 -8.05 -54.30
CA GLU A 185 17.93 -6.91 -53.47
C GLU A 185 17.68 -7.34 -52.01
N SER A 186 17.79 -6.43 -51.03
CA SER A 186 17.47 -6.76 -49.63
C SER A 186 16.04 -6.38 -49.27
N PHE A 187 15.35 -7.25 -48.53
CA PHE A 187 14.05 -6.96 -47.94
C PHE A 187 14.11 -6.73 -46.42
N LEU A 188 15.31 -6.76 -45.82
CA LEU A 188 15.47 -6.58 -44.38
C LEU A 188 14.87 -5.25 -43.89
N GLY A 189 14.04 -5.32 -42.85
CA GLY A 189 13.36 -4.18 -42.26
C GLY A 189 12.12 -3.71 -43.02
N GLN A 190 11.79 -4.32 -44.17
CA GLN A 190 10.59 -3.96 -44.92
C GLN A 190 9.32 -4.50 -44.30
N TYR A 191 8.23 -3.78 -44.52
CA TYR A 191 6.87 -4.14 -44.12
C TYR A 191 6.04 -4.56 -45.33
N PHE A 192 5.16 -5.52 -45.12
CA PHE A 192 4.17 -5.96 -46.11
C PHE A 192 2.78 -5.96 -45.46
N PRO A 193 1.75 -5.52 -46.19
CA PRO A 193 0.42 -5.32 -45.64
C PRO A 193 -0.23 -6.65 -45.27
N ALA A 194 -1.21 -6.62 -44.37
CA ALA A 194 -1.94 -7.80 -43.93
C ALA A 194 -2.58 -8.57 -45.10
N SER A 195 -2.96 -7.87 -46.17
CA SER A 195 -3.58 -8.40 -47.38
C SER A 195 -2.69 -9.35 -48.19
N ASP A 196 -1.36 -9.22 -48.10
CA ASP A 196 -0.43 -10.09 -48.85
C ASP A 196 -0.50 -11.55 -48.38
N ILE A 197 -0.91 -11.78 -47.11
CA ILE A 197 -1.21 -13.10 -46.57
C ILE A 197 -2.63 -13.07 -45.97
N PRO A 198 -3.67 -13.44 -46.75
CA PRO A 198 -5.06 -13.36 -46.30
C PRO A 198 -5.34 -14.31 -45.12
N GLN A 199 -6.40 -14.02 -44.35
CA GLN A 199 -6.74 -14.78 -43.13
C GLN A 199 -6.87 -16.30 -43.35
N GLN A 200 -7.44 -16.72 -44.48
CA GLN A 200 -7.54 -18.14 -44.81
C GLN A 200 -6.17 -18.81 -44.98
N ALA A 201 -5.20 -18.10 -45.58
CA ALA A 201 -3.83 -18.58 -45.69
C ALA A 201 -3.16 -18.70 -44.31
N ARG A 202 -3.37 -17.71 -43.43
CA ARG A 202 -2.86 -17.74 -42.03
C ARG A 202 -3.42 -18.91 -41.24
N THR A 203 -4.72 -19.19 -41.39
CA THR A 203 -5.35 -20.37 -40.78
C THR A 203 -4.71 -21.67 -41.24
N LEU A 204 -4.35 -21.78 -42.53
CA LEU A 204 -3.65 -22.95 -43.06
C LEU A 204 -2.19 -23.05 -42.60
N TYR A 205 -1.49 -21.92 -42.46
CA TYR A 205 -0.15 -21.88 -41.86
C TYR A 205 -0.15 -22.27 -40.39
N LEU A 206 -1.20 -21.92 -39.64
CA LEU A 206 -1.34 -22.36 -38.25
C LEU A 206 -1.59 -23.87 -38.13
N LYS A 207 -2.28 -24.46 -39.11
CA LYS A 207 -2.54 -25.92 -39.17
C LYS A 207 -1.36 -26.74 -39.67
N ASN A 208 -0.55 -26.19 -40.57
CA ASN A 208 0.54 -26.89 -41.25
C ASN A 208 1.87 -26.20 -40.98
N THR A 209 2.82 -26.92 -40.39
CA THR A 209 4.15 -26.40 -40.09
C THR A 209 4.89 -25.99 -41.35
N LEU A 210 4.70 -26.72 -42.45
CA LEU A 210 5.37 -26.48 -43.72
C LEU A 210 4.38 -26.14 -44.83
N ARG A 211 4.79 -25.22 -45.71
CA ARG A 211 4.15 -25.01 -47.01
C ARG A 211 5.22 -24.99 -48.09
N ILE A 212 4.99 -25.73 -49.17
CA ILE A 212 5.94 -25.88 -50.27
C ILE A 212 5.31 -25.40 -51.57
N ILE A 213 6.09 -24.70 -52.37
CA ILE A 213 5.80 -24.33 -53.76
C ILE A 213 7.01 -24.74 -54.58
N SER A 214 6.90 -25.84 -55.32
CA SER A 214 8.02 -26.40 -56.09
C SER A 214 8.38 -25.55 -57.31
N ASP A 215 7.35 -25.01 -57.97
CA ASP A 215 7.47 -24.15 -59.14
C ASP A 215 6.23 -23.26 -59.26
N ALA A 216 6.40 -21.94 -59.11
CA ALA A 216 5.36 -20.94 -59.25
C ALA A 216 4.89 -20.77 -60.70
N SER A 217 5.69 -21.21 -61.68
CA SER A 217 5.34 -21.25 -63.10
C SER A 217 4.97 -22.66 -63.58
N GLY A 218 4.95 -23.64 -62.67
CA GLY A 218 4.64 -25.02 -62.97
C GLY A 218 3.19 -25.26 -63.37
N ILE A 219 2.97 -26.33 -64.14
CA ILE A 219 1.63 -26.78 -64.54
C ILE A 219 0.90 -27.34 -63.31
N ARG A 220 -0.36 -26.95 -63.15
CA ARG A 220 -1.26 -27.49 -62.14
C ARG A 220 -1.86 -28.80 -62.63
N VAL A 221 -1.80 -29.84 -61.80
CA VAL A 221 -2.33 -31.16 -62.16
C VAL A 221 -3.72 -31.31 -61.55
N PRO A 222 -4.77 -31.57 -62.36
CA PRO A 222 -6.13 -31.69 -61.84
C PRO A 222 -6.31 -32.95 -60.99
N VAL A 223 -7.14 -32.84 -59.96
CA VAL A 223 -7.68 -33.98 -59.21
C VAL A 223 -8.98 -34.41 -59.88
N LEU A 224 -9.08 -35.70 -60.20
CA LEU A 224 -10.17 -36.30 -60.96
C LEU A 224 -11.03 -37.21 -60.06
N PRO A 225 -12.33 -36.93 -59.89
CA PRO A 225 -13.02 -35.70 -60.26
C PRO A 225 -12.76 -34.55 -59.26
N ALA A 226 -12.84 -33.30 -59.74
CA ALA A 226 -12.68 -32.13 -58.88
C ALA A 226 -13.83 -31.99 -57.86
N ILE A 227 -15.05 -32.32 -58.29
CA ILE A 227 -16.26 -32.39 -57.48
C ILE A 227 -16.80 -33.82 -57.60
N ASP A 228 -17.14 -34.46 -56.48
CA ASP A 228 -17.68 -35.82 -56.52
C ASP A 228 -19.18 -35.85 -56.88
N VAL A 229 -19.74 -37.06 -56.94
CA VAL A 229 -21.15 -37.30 -57.26
C VAL A 229 -22.13 -36.65 -56.28
N SER A 230 -21.70 -36.35 -55.06
CA SER A 230 -22.50 -35.63 -54.05
C SER A 230 -22.39 -34.11 -54.15
N GLY A 231 -21.56 -33.58 -55.05
CA GLY A 231 -21.33 -32.15 -55.19
C GLY A 231 -20.24 -31.60 -54.26
N GLU A 232 -19.48 -32.46 -53.58
CA GLU A 232 -18.46 -32.04 -52.62
C GLU A 232 -17.07 -31.90 -53.29
N PRO A 233 -16.30 -30.83 -53.00
CA PRO A 233 -14.91 -30.71 -53.43
C PRO A 233 -13.94 -31.46 -52.48
N LEU A 234 -12.74 -31.80 -52.95
CA LEU A 234 -11.72 -32.44 -52.10
C LEU A 234 -10.98 -31.39 -51.27
N ASP A 235 -11.11 -31.47 -49.93
CA ASP A 235 -10.39 -30.60 -49.01
C ASP A 235 -8.93 -31.03 -48.84
N LEU A 236 -8.03 -30.21 -49.35
CA LEU A 236 -6.60 -30.43 -49.39
C LEU A 236 -5.87 -29.63 -48.29
N SER A 237 -6.55 -29.23 -47.21
CA SER A 237 -5.98 -28.40 -46.14
C SER A 237 -4.64 -28.90 -45.59
N PHE A 238 -4.47 -30.23 -45.46
CA PHE A 238 -3.26 -30.88 -44.94
C PHE A 238 -2.39 -31.54 -46.03
N ALA A 239 -2.83 -31.47 -47.29
CA ALA A 239 -2.10 -32.05 -48.40
C ALA A 239 -0.93 -31.14 -48.81
N HIS A 240 0.30 -31.65 -48.75
CA HIS A 240 1.47 -30.84 -49.06
C HIS A 240 1.58 -30.53 -50.57
N LEU A 241 1.08 -31.42 -51.43
CA LEU A 241 1.00 -31.24 -52.88
C LEU A 241 -0.09 -30.27 -53.31
N ARG A 242 -0.96 -29.79 -52.40
CA ARG A 242 -2.04 -28.84 -52.73
C ARG A 242 -1.51 -27.70 -53.61
N SER A 243 -2.18 -27.42 -54.72
CA SER A 243 -1.79 -26.33 -55.61
C SER A 243 -1.90 -24.95 -54.93
N VAL A 244 -1.33 -23.95 -55.58
CA VAL A 244 -1.21 -22.58 -55.05
C VAL A 244 -2.19 -21.67 -55.79
N SER A 245 -2.76 -20.70 -55.07
CA SER A 245 -3.55 -19.62 -55.66
C SER A 245 -2.84 -18.98 -56.86
N PRO A 246 -3.54 -18.75 -58.00
CA PRO A 246 -2.94 -18.07 -59.15
C PRO A 246 -2.43 -16.67 -58.82
N ILE A 247 -3.08 -15.99 -57.88
CA ILE A 247 -2.70 -14.65 -57.42
C ILE A 247 -1.35 -14.71 -56.73
N HIS A 248 -1.15 -15.68 -55.83
CA HIS A 248 0.15 -15.84 -55.16
C HIS A 248 1.25 -16.31 -56.13
N CYS A 249 0.94 -17.20 -57.09
CA CYS A 249 1.89 -17.56 -58.15
C CYS A 249 2.35 -16.34 -58.98
N GLU A 250 1.41 -15.44 -59.33
CA GLU A 250 1.73 -14.20 -60.03
C GLU A 250 2.56 -13.25 -59.17
N TYR A 251 2.23 -13.14 -57.88
CA TYR A 251 3.02 -12.38 -56.91
C TYR A 251 4.48 -12.87 -56.83
N LEU A 252 4.70 -14.20 -56.74
CA LEU A 252 6.03 -14.79 -56.72
C LEU A 252 6.79 -14.51 -58.03
N ARG A 253 6.14 -14.65 -59.18
CA ARG A 253 6.74 -14.34 -60.49
C ARG A 253 7.12 -12.86 -60.61
N ASN A 254 6.31 -11.94 -60.08
CA ASN A 254 6.63 -10.52 -60.06
C ASN A 254 7.88 -10.21 -59.21
N MET A 255 8.18 -11.03 -58.19
CA MET A 255 9.43 -10.97 -57.41
C MET A 255 10.61 -11.72 -58.06
N GLY A 256 10.40 -12.42 -59.17
CA GLY A 256 11.39 -13.33 -59.76
C GLY A 256 11.58 -14.65 -59.01
N VAL A 257 10.72 -14.94 -58.03
CA VAL A 257 10.78 -16.17 -57.22
C VAL A 257 10.09 -17.30 -57.96
N ALA A 258 10.80 -18.41 -58.18
CA ALA A 258 10.27 -19.59 -58.85
C ALA A 258 9.85 -20.67 -57.86
N ALA A 259 10.49 -20.80 -56.70
CA ALA A 259 10.11 -21.79 -55.69
C ALA A 259 10.15 -21.19 -54.29
N SER A 260 9.31 -21.71 -53.40
CA SER A 260 9.29 -21.29 -52.01
C SER A 260 9.00 -22.42 -51.04
N MET A 261 9.52 -22.26 -49.82
CA MET A 261 9.15 -23.07 -48.68
C MET A 261 9.03 -22.19 -47.45
N SER A 262 7.93 -22.31 -46.72
CA SER A 262 7.70 -21.58 -45.48
C SER A 262 7.63 -22.55 -44.31
N ILE A 263 8.23 -22.15 -43.19
CA ILE A 263 8.10 -22.82 -41.89
C ILE A 263 7.30 -21.89 -40.98
N SER A 264 6.15 -22.36 -40.50
CA SER A 264 5.30 -21.61 -39.56
C SER A 264 5.97 -21.51 -38.20
N VAL A 265 6.01 -20.29 -37.65
CA VAL A 265 6.51 -20.02 -36.30
C VAL A 265 5.33 -19.82 -35.37
N ILE A 266 5.12 -20.76 -34.45
CA ILE A 266 3.94 -20.77 -33.58
C ILE A 266 4.37 -20.44 -32.15
N VAL A 267 3.87 -19.34 -31.60
CA VAL A 267 4.15 -18.91 -30.22
C VAL A 267 2.82 -18.72 -29.51
N ASP A 268 2.66 -19.34 -28.33
CA ASP A 268 1.43 -19.29 -27.53
C ASP A 268 0.16 -19.70 -28.33
N GLY A 269 0.30 -20.68 -29.23
CA GLY A 269 -0.80 -21.17 -30.09
C GLY A 269 -1.21 -20.23 -31.22
N THR A 270 -0.50 -19.12 -31.41
CA THR A 270 -0.74 -18.13 -32.47
C THR A 270 0.36 -18.14 -33.52
N LEU A 271 0.04 -17.74 -34.75
CA LEU A 271 1.02 -17.61 -35.82
C LEU A 271 1.84 -16.33 -35.62
N TRP A 272 2.99 -16.46 -34.95
CA TRP A 272 3.90 -15.33 -34.69
C TRP A 272 4.58 -14.82 -35.97
N GLY A 273 4.87 -15.74 -36.89
CA GLY A 273 5.63 -15.41 -38.08
C GLY A 273 5.90 -16.61 -38.99
N LEU A 274 6.74 -16.39 -39.98
CA LEU A 274 7.17 -17.40 -40.95
C LEU A 274 8.69 -17.35 -41.15
N ILE A 275 9.34 -18.50 -41.25
CA ILE A 275 10.67 -18.62 -41.87
C ILE A 275 10.42 -18.87 -43.35
N ALA A 276 10.56 -17.85 -44.18
CA ALA A 276 10.26 -17.89 -45.61
C ALA A 276 11.55 -18.11 -46.42
N CYS A 277 11.60 -19.21 -47.18
CA CYS A 277 12.70 -19.56 -48.06
C CYS A 277 12.26 -19.35 -49.51
N HIS A 278 12.99 -18.53 -50.27
CA HIS A 278 12.74 -18.25 -51.70
C HIS A 278 13.91 -18.73 -52.54
N HIS A 279 13.61 -19.31 -53.70
CA HIS A 279 14.57 -19.73 -54.71
C HIS A 279 14.16 -19.17 -56.06
N TYR A 280 15.14 -18.72 -56.84
CA TYR A 280 14.91 -18.04 -58.12
C TYR A 280 14.91 -19.01 -59.32
N SER A 281 14.96 -20.32 -59.05
CA SER A 281 14.66 -21.41 -59.97
C SER A 281 13.76 -22.47 -59.31
N PRO A 282 13.07 -23.35 -60.07
CA PRO A 282 12.28 -24.43 -59.49
C PRO A 282 13.09 -25.28 -58.50
N ARG A 283 12.51 -25.58 -57.33
CA ARG A 283 13.17 -26.33 -56.26
C ARG A 283 12.14 -26.95 -55.32
N VAL A 284 12.38 -28.20 -54.97
CA VAL A 284 11.67 -28.90 -53.90
C VAL A 284 12.67 -29.70 -53.07
N LEU A 285 12.52 -29.70 -51.75
CA LEU A 285 13.33 -30.52 -50.86
C LEU A 285 12.71 -31.92 -50.75
N THR A 286 13.54 -32.95 -50.58
CA THR A 286 13.06 -34.32 -50.30
C THR A 286 12.28 -34.38 -48.98
N MET A 287 11.38 -35.35 -48.83
CA MET A 287 10.57 -35.50 -47.62
C MET A 287 11.43 -35.56 -46.35
N SER A 288 12.54 -36.30 -46.40
CA SER A 288 13.47 -36.42 -45.27
C SER A 288 14.06 -35.08 -44.81
N VAL A 289 14.43 -34.19 -45.73
CA VAL A 289 14.93 -32.85 -45.37
C VAL A 289 13.79 -31.96 -44.87
N ARG A 290 12.57 -32.12 -45.40
CA ARG A 290 11.40 -31.39 -44.91
C ARG A 290 11.02 -31.81 -43.48
N ILE A 291 11.05 -33.10 -43.16
CA ILE A 291 10.87 -33.57 -41.77
C ILE A 291 11.90 -32.90 -40.85
N ALA A 292 13.17 -32.82 -41.27
CA ALA A 292 14.20 -32.14 -40.48
C ALA A 292 13.92 -30.64 -40.30
N ALA A 293 13.45 -29.96 -41.35
CA ALA A 293 13.07 -28.55 -41.30
C ALA A 293 11.83 -28.30 -40.42
N GLU A 294 10.85 -29.22 -40.44
CA GLU A 294 9.67 -29.19 -39.57
C GLU A 294 10.08 -29.30 -38.09
N MET A 295 10.87 -30.32 -37.74
CA MET A 295 11.39 -30.50 -36.37
C MET A 295 12.22 -29.28 -35.92
N PHE A 296 13.01 -28.70 -36.82
CA PHE A 296 13.75 -27.47 -36.56
C PHE A 296 12.80 -26.29 -36.30
N GLY A 297 11.73 -26.15 -37.08
CA GLY A 297 10.70 -25.12 -36.91
C GLY A 297 9.98 -25.20 -35.58
N GLU A 298 9.62 -26.41 -35.15
CA GLU A 298 9.02 -26.66 -33.83
C GLU A 298 9.99 -26.26 -32.70
N PHE A 299 11.27 -26.68 -32.78
CA PHE A 299 12.27 -26.29 -31.78
C PHE A 299 12.53 -24.79 -31.77
N PHE A 300 12.68 -24.16 -32.95
CA PHE A 300 12.87 -22.72 -33.08
C PHE A 300 11.72 -21.95 -32.42
N SER A 301 10.48 -22.39 -32.64
CA SER A 301 9.29 -21.78 -32.06
C SER A 301 9.28 -21.86 -30.54
N MET A 302 9.61 -23.04 -29.98
CA MET A 302 9.72 -23.24 -28.52
C MET A 302 10.86 -22.40 -27.93
N HIS A 303 12.03 -22.36 -28.55
CA HIS A 303 13.17 -21.58 -28.04
C HIS A 303 12.88 -20.08 -28.11
N LEU A 304 12.23 -19.61 -29.18
CA LEU A 304 11.76 -18.24 -29.29
C LEU A 304 10.78 -17.88 -28.16
N GLN A 305 9.82 -18.76 -27.85
CA GLN A 305 8.87 -18.57 -26.75
C GLN A 305 9.61 -18.44 -25.41
N VAL A 306 10.57 -19.32 -25.12
CA VAL A 306 11.38 -19.26 -23.89
C VAL A 306 12.16 -17.95 -23.80
N LEU A 307 12.81 -17.51 -24.89
CA LEU A 307 13.57 -16.26 -24.90
C LEU A 307 12.67 -15.03 -24.73
N LYS A 308 11.48 -15.02 -25.34
CA LYS A 308 10.49 -13.95 -25.14
C LYS A 308 10.00 -13.90 -23.70
N GLN A 309 9.69 -15.05 -23.11
CA GLN A 309 9.27 -15.15 -21.70
C GLN A 309 10.39 -14.70 -20.76
N LYS A 310 11.63 -15.12 -21.01
CA LYS A 310 12.80 -14.68 -20.24
C LYS A 310 12.97 -13.16 -20.30
N ARG A 311 12.93 -12.56 -21.49
CA ARG A 311 13.02 -11.10 -21.65
C ARG A 311 11.89 -10.38 -20.90
N LYS A 312 10.66 -10.89 -20.97
CA LYS A 312 9.52 -10.35 -20.22
C LYS A 312 9.79 -10.43 -18.71
N LEU A 313 10.25 -11.58 -18.21
CA LEU A 313 10.55 -11.79 -16.79
C LEU A 313 11.70 -10.89 -16.30
N ASP A 314 12.78 -10.76 -17.06
CA ASP A 314 13.92 -9.90 -16.72
C ASP A 314 13.48 -8.43 -16.64
N THR A 315 12.62 -8.00 -17.56
CA THR A 315 12.04 -6.64 -17.60
C THR A 315 11.15 -6.38 -16.38
N VAL A 316 10.29 -7.33 -16.00
CA VAL A 316 9.44 -7.24 -14.80
C VAL A 316 10.27 -7.26 -13.51
N ASN A 317 11.27 -8.14 -13.41
CA ASN A 317 12.15 -8.22 -12.24
C ASN A 317 12.95 -6.91 -12.05
N HIS A 318 13.42 -6.31 -13.15
CA HIS A 318 14.09 -5.02 -13.10
C HIS A 318 13.17 -3.92 -12.57
N ALA A 319 11.93 -3.86 -13.09
CA ALA A 319 10.92 -2.91 -12.64
C ALA A 319 10.55 -3.10 -11.15
N HIS A 320 10.33 -4.34 -10.71
CA HIS A 320 10.06 -4.64 -9.30
C HIS A 320 11.23 -4.25 -8.39
N ALA A 321 12.47 -4.51 -8.80
CA ALA A 321 13.65 -4.11 -8.02
C ALA A 321 13.77 -2.59 -7.90
N ALA A 322 13.39 -1.84 -8.93
CA ALA A 322 13.34 -0.37 -8.89
C ALA A 322 12.23 0.15 -7.97
N LEU A 323 11.03 -0.42 -8.06
CA LEU A 323 9.92 -0.08 -7.16
C LEU A 323 10.24 -0.42 -5.70
N ASP A 324 10.84 -1.57 -5.42
CA ASP A 324 11.24 -1.97 -4.05
C ASP A 324 12.29 -1.01 -3.45
N ARG A 325 13.23 -0.50 -4.27
CA ARG A 325 14.14 0.57 -3.82
C ARG A 325 13.37 1.83 -3.42
N PHE A 326 12.39 2.25 -4.22
CA PHE A 326 11.54 3.40 -3.91
C PHE A 326 10.72 3.18 -2.63
N LEU A 327 10.10 2.00 -2.46
CA LEU A 327 9.33 1.65 -1.26
C LEU A 327 10.18 1.75 0.03
N ARG A 328 11.44 1.29 -0.02
CA ARG A 328 12.37 1.40 1.11
C ARG A 328 12.73 2.85 1.46
N LEU A 329 12.88 3.71 0.45
CA LEU A 329 13.10 5.14 0.67
C LEU A 329 11.86 5.80 1.28
N ALA A 330 10.68 5.45 0.77
CA ALA A 330 9.39 5.99 1.25
C ALA A 330 9.11 5.69 2.72
N ALA A 331 9.52 4.52 3.23
CA ALA A 331 9.33 4.15 4.63
C ALA A 331 10.02 5.07 5.65
N HIS A 332 11.00 5.87 5.22
CA HIS A 332 11.78 6.75 6.08
C HIS A 332 11.57 8.25 5.83
N HIS A 333 10.68 8.63 4.91
CA HIS A 333 10.42 10.03 4.58
C HIS A 333 9.11 10.52 5.21
N ALA A 334 9.17 11.71 5.80
CA ALA A 334 8.02 12.37 6.43
C ALA A 334 7.05 12.98 5.41
N HIS A 335 7.49 13.21 4.16
CA HIS A 335 6.67 13.80 3.09
C HIS A 335 6.90 13.04 1.78
N ILE A 336 5.91 12.24 1.37
CA ILE A 336 5.97 11.44 0.13
C ILE A 336 6.03 12.33 -1.12
N GLU A 337 5.38 13.49 -1.09
CA GLU A 337 5.39 14.44 -2.22
C GLU A 337 6.81 14.95 -2.50
N GLU A 338 7.57 15.32 -1.47
CA GLU A 338 8.99 15.72 -1.60
C GLU A 338 9.84 14.56 -2.14
N LEU A 339 9.66 13.35 -1.60
CA LEU A 339 10.37 12.17 -2.09
C LEU A 339 10.08 11.87 -3.57
N LEU A 340 8.82 12.02 -3.99
CA LEU A 340 8.45 11.85 -5.40
C LEU A 340 9.11 12.93 -6.27
N ILE A 341 9.13 14.19 -5.84
CA ILE A 341 9.80 15.28 -6.56
C ILE A 341 11.30 15.02 -6.69
N ASP A 342 11.94 14.45 -5.67
CA ASP A 342 13.38 14.15 -5.71
C ASP A 342 13.73 12.89 -6.52
N SER A 343 12.80 11.92 -6.60
CA SER A 343 13.08 10.58 -7.14
C SER A 343 12.36 10.25 -8.45
N PHE A 344 11.45 11.09 -8.96
CA PHE A 344 10.61 10.70 -10.11
C PHE A 344 11.40 10.34 -11.37
N GLN A 345 12.59 10.92 -11.54
CA GLN A 345 13.47 10.65 -12.68
C GLN A 345 13.95 9.20 -12.73
N ASP A 346 14.09 8.53 -11.57
CA ASP A 346 14.54 7.14 -11.47
C ASP A 346 13.50 6.17 -12.03
N PHE A 347 12.23 6.58 -12.11
CA PHE A 347 11.20 5.77 -12.75
C PHE A 347 11.40 5.64 -14.26
N ALA A 348 12.22 6.48 -14.89
CA ALA A 348 12.59 6.32 -16.30
C ALA A 348 13.27 4.97 -16.58
N ASP A 349 13.92 4.35 -15.58
CA ASP A 349 14.56 3.04 -15.72
C ASP A 349 13.55 1.88 -15.72
N LEU A 350 12.28 2.12 -15.34
CA LEU A 350 11.25 1.07 -15.31
C LEU A 350 10.92 0.54 -16.71
N MET A 351 10.89 1.43 -17.70
CA MET A 351 10.51 1.10 -19.06
C MET A 351 11.19 2.06 -20.05
N PRO A 352 11.45 1.65 -21.30
CA PRO A 352 12.08 2.53 -22.27
C PRO A 352 11.25 3.79 -22.53
N CYS A 353 11.78 4.95 -22.16
CA CYS A 353 11.22 6.27 -22.43
C CYS A 353 12.34 7.28 -22.76
N ASP A 354 11.99 8.38 -23.41
CA ASP A 354 12.92 9.49 -23.69
C ASP A 354 12.78 10.62 -22.67
N GLY A 355 11.67 10.65 -21.92
CA GLY A 355 11.41 11.59 -20.85
C GLY A 355 10.38 11.06 -19.86
N VAL A 356 10.42 11.62 -18.66
CA VAL A 356 9.50 11.33 -17.56
C VAL A 356 9.20 12.63 -16.83
N GLY A 357 8.02 12.74 -16.24
CA GLY A 357 7.72 13.86 -15.37
C GLY A 357 6.56 13.63 -14.44
N LEU A 358 6.53 14.46 -13.41
CA LEU A 358 5.61 14.39 -12.29
C LEU A 358 4.69 15.60 -12.34
N TRP A 359 3.39 15.34 -12.33
CA TRP A 359 2.34 16.33 -12.17
C TRP A 359 1.67 16.12 -10.81
N VAL A 360 1.96 16.97 -9.84
CA VAL A 360 1.45 16.87 -8.46
C VAL A 360 1.05 18.26 -7.98
N GLU A 361 -0.14 18.39 -7.39
CA GLU A 361 -0.67 19.66 -6.85
C GLU A 361 -0.67 20.83 -7.85
N ASN A 362 -0.93 20.52 -9.12
CA ASN A 362 -0.86 21.45 -10.26
C ASN A 362 0.55 22.01 -10.56
N ASN A 363 1.60 21.43 -10.01
CA ASN A 363 2.99 21.73 -10.32
C ASN A 363 3.57 20.66 -11.25
N TRP A 364 4.44 21.10 -12.15
CA TRP A 364 5.10 20.25 -13.14
C TRP A 364 6.60 20.13 -12.83
N HIS A 365 7.09 18.89 -12.79
CA HIS A 365 8.50 18.55 -12.72
C HIS A 365 8.83 17.61 -13.88
N GLY A 366 9.68 18.04 -14.81
CA GLY A 366 10.03 17.25 -16.00
C GLY A 366 11.51 16.88 -16.04
N HIS A 367 11.81 15.70 -16.59
CA HIS A 367 13.16 15.21 -16.81
C HIS A 367 13.28 14.52 -18.18
N GLY A 368 14.36 14.80 -18.92
CA GLY A 368 14.55 14.27 -20.28
C GLY A 368 13.71 14.99 -21.34
N ALA A 369 13.24 14.26 -22.35
CA ALA A 369 12.44 14.79 -23.46
C ALA A 369 10.95 14.84 -23.09
N THR A 370 10.49 15.99 -22.61
CA THR A 370 9.09 16.21 -22.21
C THR A 370 8.46 17.37 -22.98
N PRO A 371 7.12 17.45 -23.06
CA PRO A 371 6.45 18.64 -23.57
C PRO A 371 6.84 19.91 -22.80
N PRO A 372 6.67 21.10 -23.42
CA PRO A 372 6.80 22.38 -22.74
C PRO A 372 5.87 22.48 -21.51
N ALA A 373 6.33 23.14 -20.44
CA ALA A 373 5.61 23.19 -19.16
C ALA A 373 4.20 23.80 -19.27
N ASP A 374 3.98 24.73 -20.22
CA ASP A 374 2.70 25.35 -20.52
C ASP A 374 1.69 24.41 -21.21
N ALA A 375 2.16 23.34 -21.86
CA ALA A 375 1.31 22.31 -22.48
C ALA A 375 0.80 21.27 -21.46
N ILE A 376 1.52 21.06 -20.35
CA ILE A 376 1.23 20.01 -19.37
C ILE A 376 -0.16 20.12 -18.72
N PRO A 377 -0.65 21.30 -18.30
CA PRO A 377 -1.99 21.42 -17.70
C PRO A 377 -3.12 20.95 -18.63
N ARG A 378 -2.92 21.00 -19.96
CA ARG A 378 -3.89 20.48 -20.93
C ARG A 378 -3.79 18.96 -21.06
N LEU A 379 -2.58 18.41 -21.07
CA LEU A 379 -2.35 16.97 -21.05
C LEU A 379 -2.93 16.32 -19.78
N ALA A 380 -2.66 16.89 -18.60
CA ALA A 380 -3.18 16.41 -17.33
C ALA A 380 -4.72 16.38 -17.32
N ARG A 381 -5.38 17.48 -17.74
CA ARG A 381 -6.86 17.53 -17.86
C ARG A 381 -7.42 16.50 -18.83
N PHE A 382 -6.75 16.28 -19.96
CA PHE A 382 -7.17 15.26 -20.91
C PHE A 382 -7.06 13.87 -20.29
N VAL A 383 -5.93 13.54 -19.65
CA VAL A 383 -5.73 12.25 -18.96
C VAL A 383 -6.81 12.04 -17.89
N THR A 384 -7.14 13.06 -17.09
CA THR A 384 -8.25 12.98 -16.12
C THR A 384 -9.56 12.55 -16.75
N SER A 385 -9.85 12.98 -17.98
CA SER A 385 -11.10 12.62 -18.67
C SER A 385 -11.14 11.21 -19.26
N VAL A 386 -9.98 10.56 -19.46
CA VAL A 386 -9.88 9.26 -20.18
C VAL A 386 -9.26 8.13 -19.37
N SER A 387 -8.57 8.43 -18.26
CA SER A 387 -7.83 7.44 -17.48
C SER A 387 -8.73 6.56 -16.62
N GLU A 388 -9.86 7.08 -16.14
CA GLU A 388 -10.76 6.38 -15.20
C GLU A 388 -10.01 5.73 -14.01
N GLY A 389 -8.92 6.36 -13.55
CA GLY A 389 -8.09 5.87 -12.44
C GLY A 389 -7.15 4.71 -12.78
N ARG A 390 -7.00 4.37 -14.07
CA ARG A 390 -6.08 3.33 -14.57
C ARG A 390 -4.97 3.92 -15.43
N VAL A 391 -3.93 3.12 -15.69
CA VAL A 391 -2.88 3.51 -16.65
C VAL A 391 -3.50 3.79 -18.02
N TRP A 392 -3.16 4.94 -18.58
CA TRP A 392 -3.57 5.33 -19.92
C TRP A 392 -2.34 5.53 -20.81
N ALA A 393 -2.37 5.11 -22.07
CA ALA A 393 -1.22 5.27 -22.96
C ALA A 393 -1.62 5.43 -24.43
N THR A 394 -0.91 6.32 -25.13
CA THR A 394 -0.95 6.52 -26.58
C THR A 394 0.45 6.64 -27.15
N HIS A 395 0.64 6.23 -28.39
CA HIS A 395 1.87 6.49 -29.16
C HIS A 395 1.69 7.65 -30.15
N ALA A 396 0.53 8.30 -30.18
CA ALA A 396 0.22 9.42 -31.06
C ALA A 396 -0.61 10.46 -30.28
N ILE A 397 0.04 11.32 -29.52
CA ILE A 397 -0.64 12.33 -28.69
C ILE A 397 -1.47 13.28 -29.57
N SER A 398 -0.97 13.66 -30.75
CA SER A 398 -1.65 14.58 -31.68
C SER A 398 -3.02 14.10 -32.16
N GLN A 399 -3.25 12.78 -32.21
CA GLN A 399 -4.56 12.22 -32.56
C GLN A 399 -5.60 12.44 -31.45
N ALA A 400 -5.16 12.55 -30.20
CA ALA A 400 -6.01 12.81 -29.05
C ALA A 400 -6.11 14.31 -28.73
N ILE A 401 -5.00 15.04 -28.87
CA ILE A 401 -4.88 16.48 -28.61
C ILE A 401 -4.17 17.11 -29.81
N PRO A 402 -4.88 17.71 -30.76
CA PRO A 402 -4.29 18.28 -31.98
C PRO A 402 -3.17 19.28 -31.72
N GLU A 403 -3.26 20.07 -30.64
CA GLU A 403 -2.23 21.05 -30.26
C GLU A 403 -0.88 20.40 -29.92
N ALA A 404 -0.84 19.10 -29.64
CA ALA A 404 0.39 18.36 -29.35
C ALA A 404 1.31 18.21 -30.58
N GLU A 405 0.83 18.49 -31.78
CA GLU A 405 1.64 18.51 -32.99
C GLU A 405 2.85 19.45 -32.86
N ILE A 406 2.72 20.57 -32.13
CA ILE A 406 3.77 21.58 -31.99
C ILE A 406 5.03 21.09 -31.25
N TYR A 407 4.90 20.07 -30.41
CA TYR A 407 6.00 19.49 -29.61
C TYR A 407 6.19 17.99 -29.90
N ALA A 408 5.63 17.48 -31.00
CA ALA A 408 5.69 16.06 -31.33
C ALA A 408 7.14 15.55 -31.49
N ASP A 409 8.04 16.39 -32.00
CA ASP A 409 9.47 16.09 -32.13
C ASP A 409 10.11 15.67 -30.80
N THR A 410 9.66 16.29 -29.70
CA THR A 410 10.13 16.05 -28.35
C THR A 410 9.31 14.98 -27.65
N ALA A 411 7.99 14.97 -27.84
CA ALA A 411 7.06 14.03 -27.21
C ALA A 411 5.86 13.74 -28.13
N ALA A 412 5.91 12.60 -28.82
CA ALA A 412 4.81 12.12 -29.68
C ALA A 412 3.98 11.00 -29.02
N GLY A 413 4.55 10.29 -28.04
CA GLY A 413 3.88 9.25 -27.27
C GLY A 413 3.85 9.60 -25.78
N MET A 414 2.76 9.22 -25.10
CA MET A 414 2.56 9.44 -23.67
C MET A 414 1.99 8.20 -23.00
N LEU A 415 2.52 7.83 -21.83
CA LEU A 415 1.92 6.90 -20.89
C LEU A 415 1.74 7.60 -19.55
N ALA A 416 0.55 7.52 -18.97
CA ALA A 416 0.16 8.22 -17.75
C ALA A 416 -0.24 7.23 -16.66
N ILE A 417 0.37 7.39 -15.49
CA ILE A 417 0.12 6.59 -14.28
C ILE A 417 -0.55 7.49 -13.23
N PRO A 418 -1.81 7.24 -12.86
CA PRO A 418 -2.48 7.97 -11.79
C PRO A 418 -1.87 7.65 -10.42
N LEU A 419 -1.53 8.69 -9.64
CA LEU A 419 -0.93 8.55 -8.31
C LEU A 419 -1.96 8.62 -7.17
N SER A 420 -3.15 9.15 -7.45
CA SER A 420 -4.25 9.27 -6.49
C SER A 420 -5.58 8.97 -7.17
N GLN A 421 -6.55 8.47 -6.38
CA GLN A 421 -7.94 8.33 -6.82
C GLN A 421 -8.76 9.61 -6.58
N VAL A 422 -8.23 10.54 -5.78
CA VAL A 422 -8.93 11.77 -5.35
C VAL A 422 -8.28 13.00 -5.97
N LYS A 423 -6.94 13.09 -5.94
CA LYS A 423 -6.18 14.17 -6.56
C LYS A 423 -5.89 13.83 -8.03
N ASN A 424 -5.84 14.84 -8.90
CA ASN A 424 -5.47 14.69 -10.32
C ASN A 424 -3.94 14.69 -10.48
N ASP A 425 -3.27 13.78 -9.78
CA ASP A 425 -1.82 13.66 -9.76
C ASP A 425 -1.36 12.49 -10.64
N TYR A 426 -0.34 12.72 -11.46
CA TYR A 426 0.12 11.77 -12.48
C TYR A 426 1.65 11.70 -12.56
N LEU A 427 2.15 10.48 -12.75
CA LEU A 427 3.48 10.23 -13.29
C LEU A 427 3.34 9.97 -14.81
N LEU A 428 4.01 10.79 -15.61
CA LEU A 428 3.89 10.82 -17.06
C LEU A 428 5.21 10.39 -17.72
N PHE A 429 5.13 9.47 -18.66
CA PHE A 429 6.25 8.98 -19.46
C PHE A 429 6.06 9.42 -20.91
N PHE A 430 7.15 9.83 -21.56
CA PHE A 430 7.15 10.33 -22.92
C PHE A 430 8.15 9.60 -23.81
N ARG A 431 7.77 9.45 -25.08
CA ARG A 431 8.65 9.00 -26.15
C ARG A 431 8.66 10.04 -27.27
N ARG A 432 9.83 10.28 -27.83
CA ARG A 432 10.03 11.20 -28.96
C ARG A 432 9.29 10.70 -30.19
N GLU A 433 9.06 11.61 -31.13
CA GLU A 433 8.68 11.21 -32.48
C GLU A 433 9.76 10.28 -33.02
N ILE A 434 9.34 9.07 -33.39
CA ILE A 434 10.13 8.22 -34.24
C ILE A 434 9.62 8.47 -35.64
N VAL A 435 10.40 9.23 -36.42
CA VAL A 435 10.16 9.35 -37.86
C VAL A 435 10.44 7.98 -38.46
N GLN A 436 9.42 7.13 -38.46
CA GLN A 436 9.53 5.80 -39.05
C GLN A 436 9.40 5.98 -40.54
N ASN A 437 10.51 5.76 -41.23
CA ASN A 437 10.46 5.41 -42.63
C ASN A 437 10.05 3.94 -42.68
N LEU A 438 8.74 3.69 -42.70
CA LEU A 438 8.24 2.36 -43.04
C LEU A 438 8.66 2.13 -44.49
N ASN A 439 9.67 1.27 -44.64
CA ASN A 439 10.08 0.78 -45.95
C ASN A 439 9.08 -0.28 -46.34
N TRP A 440 7.92 0.14 -46.84
CA TRP A 440 7.01 -0.80 -47.44
C TRP A 440 7.67 -1.38 -48.69
N ALA A 441 7.57 -2.69 -48.85
CA ALA A 441 7.75 -3.24 -50.18
C ALA A 441 6.55 -2.70 -50.98
N GLY A 442 6.75 -1.73 -51.88
CA GLY A 442 5.68 -1.12 -52.69
C GLY A 442 4.75 -0.16 -51.92
N ASN A 443 3.99 0.66 -52.64
CA ASN A 443 3.05 1.61 -52.02
C ASN A 443 1.82 0.87 -51.45
N PRO A 444 1.52 0.96 -50.14
CA PRO A 444 0.38 0.31 -49.49
C PRO A 444 -0.98 0.95 -49.85
N GLU A 445 -1.01 2.23 -50.22
CA GLU A 445 -2.24 2.94 -50.63
C GLU A 445 -2.58 2.74 -52.12
N LYS A 446 -1.57 2.45 -52.95
CA LYS A 446 -1.77 2.31 -54.41
C LYS A 446 -2.44 0.97 -54.72
N SER A 447 -3.76 1.01 -54.76
CA SER A 447 -4.58 -0.04 -55.35
C SER A 447 -4.34 -0.11 -56.87
N TYR A 448 -3.78 -1.24 -57.26
CA TYR A 448 -3.80 -1.98 -58.53
C TYR A 448 -3.98 -1.20 -59.86
N GLU A 449 -3.05 -1.42 -60.79
CA GLU A 449 -3.18 -1.00 -62.20
C GLU A 449 -3.90 -2.08 -63.02
N THR A 450 -4.80 -1.66 -63.92
CA THR A 450 -5.54 -2.53 -64.84
C THR A 450 -4.65 -3.00 -66.00
N GLY A 451 -4.71 -4.29 -66.31
CA GLY A 451 -3.97 -4.91 -67.41
C GLY A 451 -4.73 -4.88 -68.76
N PRO A 452 -4.13 -5.41 -69.86
CA PRO A 452 -4.72 -5.44 -71.20
C PRO A 452 -5.99 -6.30 -71.34
N LEU A 453 -6.40 -7.02 -70.29
CA LEU A 453 -7.54 -7.95 -70.27
C LEU A 453 -8.75 -7.43 -69.45
N GLY A 454 -8.83 -6.11 -69.19
CA GLY A 454 -9.94 -5.49 -68.42
C GLY A 454 -9.69 -5.45 -66.90
N ASP A 455 -10.76 -5.41 -66.09
CA ASP A 455 -10.82 -5.26 -64.61
C ASP A 455 -10.10 -6.36 -63.80
N ARG A 456 -9.10 -7.03 -64.37
CA ARG A 456 -8.25 -7.97 -63.66
C ARG A 456 -7.20 -7.20 -62.86
N LEU A 457 -7.53 -6.93 -61.60
CA LEU A 457 -6.60 -6.42 -60.60
C LEU A 457 -5.48 -7.46 -60.41
N THR A 458 -4.25 -7.14 -60.83
CA THR A 458 -3.06 -8.00 -60.67
C THR A 458 -2.36 -7.71 -59.35
N PRO A 459 -1.68 -8.68 -58.70
CA PRO A 459 -0.78 -8.39 -57.58
C PRO A 459 0.21 -7.29 -57.96
N ARG A 460 0.67 -6.52 -56.98
CA ARG A 460 1.60 -5.41 -57.19
C ARG A 460 2.79 -5.82 -58.08
N LYS A 461 3.02 -5.03 -59.14
CA LYS A 461 4.12 -5.23 -60.11
C LYS A 461 5.47 -4.72 -59.61
N SER A 462 5.48 -3.79 -58.66
CA SER A 462 6.70 -3.16 -58.15
C SER A 462 6.98 -3.55 -56.71
N PHE A 463 8.18 -4.11 -56.51
CA PHE A 463 8.82 -4.33 -55.21
C PHE A 463 9.84 -3.27 -54.81
N ALA A 464 9.80 -2.12 -55.50
CA ALA A 464 10.57 -0.96 -55.09
C ALA A 464 10.16 -0.51 -53.68
N ILE A 465 11.14 -0.12 -52.89
CA ILE A 465 10.93 0.42 -51.55
C ILE A 465 10.08 1.68 -51.67
N TRP A 466 8.87 1.64 -51.11
CA TRP A 466 8.07 2.82 -50.87
C TRP A 466 8.28 3.23 -49.42
N LYS A 467 8.70 4.47 -49.23
CA LYS A 467 8.93 5.00 -47.89
C LYS A 467 7.68 5.76 -47.48
N GLU A 468 6.95 5.21 -46.54
CA GLU A 468 6.02 6.02 -45.75
C GLU A 468 6.81 6.65 -44.64
N THR A 469 6.75 7.97 -44.55
CA THR A 469 7.25 8.64 -43.37
C THR A 469 6.06 8.81 -42.44
N VAL A 470 5.92 7.90 -41.48
CA VAL A 470 4.94 8.07 -40.40
C VAL A 470 5.50 9.12 -39.46
N ARG A 471 4.83 10.28 -39.43
CA ARG A 471 5.19 11.43 -38.59
C ARG A 471 4.24 11.55 -37.42
N LEU A 472 4.65 12.30 -36.41
CA LEU A 472 3.87 12.64 -35.21
C LEU A 472 3.50 11.40 -34.35
N GLN A 473 4.25 10.31 -34.49
CA GLN A 473 4.06 9.08 -33.73
C GLN A 473 5.36 8.67 -33.04
N ALA A 474 5.23 8.10 -31.86
CA ALA A 474 6.31 7.47 -31.11
C ALA A 474 6.29 5.95 -31.28
N GLN A 475 7.31 5.27 -30.75
CA GLN A 475 7.32 3.81 -30.64
C GLN A 475 6.14 3.35 -29.75
N PRO A 476 5.29 2.41 -30.21
CA PRO A 476 4.16 1.91 -29.42
C PRO A 476 4.55 1.38 -28.04
N TRP A 477 3.74 1.69 -27.03
CA TRP A 477 3.86 1.13 -25.68
C TRP A 477 3.44 -0.34 -25.69
N SER A 478 4.39 -1.22 -25.40
CA SER A 478 4.17 -2.67 -25.39
C SER A 478 3.31 -3.11 -24.21
N ASP A 479 2.76 -4.32 -24.28
CA ASP A 479 2.04 -4.90 -23.14
C ASP A 479 2.91 -5.02 -21.88
N ALA A 480 4.21 -5.26 -22.05
CA ALA A 480 5.16 -5.27 -20.94
C ALA A 480 5.31 -3.87 -20.30
N ASP A 481 5.37 -2.81 -21.12
CA ASP A 481 5.41 -1.42 -20.62
C ASP A 481 4.15 -1.11 -19.79
N ARG A 482 2.98 -1.56 -20.27
CA ARG A 482 1.68 -1.38 -19.59
C ARG A 482 1.58 -2.18 -18.29
N GLU A 483 2.05 -3.43 -18.27
CA GLU A 483 2.11 -4.25 -17.05
C GLU A 483 3.02 -3.62 -15.99
N ILE A 484 4.19 -3.13 -16.39
CA ILE A 484 5.11 -2.41 -15.47
C ILE A 484 4.47 -1.13 -14.94
N ALA A 485 3.83 -0.36 -15.82
CA ALA A 485 3.12 0.86 -15.42
C ALA A 485 2.03 0.57 -14.39
N GLU A 486 1.27 -0.52 -14.56
CA GLU A 486 0.22 -0.90 -13.62
C GLU A 486 0.81 -1.37 -12.28
N ALA A 487 1.91 -2.11 -12.28
CA ALA A 487 2.63 -2.47 -11.07
C ALA A 487 3.16 -1.24 -10.31
N ALA A 488 3.72 -0.26 -11.04
CA ALA A 488 4.14 1.01 -10.48
C ALA A 488 2.96 1.80 -9.90
N ARG A 489 1.82 1.84 -10.60
CA ARG A 489 0.58 2.46 -10.11
C ARG A 489 0.16 1.88 -8.77
N ILE A 490 0.10 0.56 -8.66
CA ILE A 490 -0.32 -0.15 -7.43
C ILE A 490 0.63 0.21 -6.28
N ALA A 491 1.94 0.10 -6.49
CA ALA A 491 2.94 0.40 -5.47
C ALA A 491 2.89 1.87 -5.00
N LEU A 492 2.76 2.82 -5.93
CA LEU A 492 2.71 4.25 -5.61
C LEU A 492 1.44 4.63 -4.85
N VAL A 493 0.29 4.10 -5.25
CA VAL A 493 -0.98 4.31 -4.55
C VAL A 493 -0.94 3.70 -3.14
N GLU A 494 -0.33 2.52 -2.98
CA GLU A 494 -0.17 1.87 -1.68
C GLU A 494 0.70 2.70 -0.72
N VAL A 495 1.81 3.26 -1.20
CA VAL A 495 2.67 4.17 -0.42
C VAL A 495 1.91 5.42 0.00
N ALA A 496 1.22 6.07 -0.94
CA ALA A 496 0.47 7.28 -0.66
C ALA A 496 -0.64 7.01 0.38
N PHE A 497 -1.30 5.85 0.29
CA PHE A 497 -2.31 5.42 1.25
C PHE A 497 -1.72 5.17 2.64
N HIS A 498 -0.66 4.37 2.75
CA HIS A 498 -0.04 4.01 4.02
C HIS A 498 0.49 5.25 4.76
N HIS A 499 1.09 6.19 4.03
CA HIS A 499 1.58 7.43 4.62
C HIS A 499 0.44 8.33 5.13
N SER A 500 -0.68 8.38 4.41
CA SER A 500 -1.88 9.10 4.88
C SER A 500 -2.43 8.52 6.19
N GLU A 501 -2.40 7.19 6.37
CA GLU A 501 -2.82 6.55 7.62
C GLU A 501 -1.88 6.86 8.79
N LEU A 502 -0.56 6.80 8.57
CA LEU A 502 0.43 7.13 9.59
C LEU A 502 0.27 8.57 10.09
N MET A 503 0.14 9.53 9.17
CA MET A 503 -0.02 10.95 9.50
C MET A 503 -1.33 11.23 10.24
N ALA A 504 -2.41 10.52 9.89
CA ALA A 504 -3.68 10.63 10.62
C ALA A 504 -3.55 10.14 12.07
N GLY A 505 -2.88 9.00 12.27
CA GLY A 505 -2.65 8.44 13.60
C GLY A 505 -1.75 9.31 14.49
N GLU A 506 -0.74 9.97 13.93
CA GLU A 506 0.10 10.91 14.69
C GLU A 506 -0.66 12.16 15.13
N ARG A 507 -1.50 12.72 14.25
CA ARG A 507 -2.36 13.87 14.58
C ARG A 507 -3.33 13.54 15.71
N GLU A 508 -4.00 12.39 15.63
CA GLU A 508 -4.93 11.95 16.67
C GLU A 508 -4.24 11.80 18.03
N ARG A 509 -3.05 11.19 18.06
CA ARG A 509 -2.26 11.05 19.30
C ARG A 509 -1.81 12.40 19.86
N ALA A 510 -1.43 13.34 19.00
CA ALA A 510 -1.04 14.69 19.43
C ALA A 510 -2.24 15.46 20.02
N GLU A 511 -3.41 15.37 19.38
CA GLU A 511 -4.64 16.00 19.88
C GLU A 511 -5.09 15.45 21.23
N VAL A 512 -5.04 14.12 21.40
CA VAL A 512 -5.35 13.47 22.69
C VAL A 512 -4.40 13.96 23.79
N ARG A 513 -3.10 14.00 23.52
CA ARG A 513 -2.09 14.48 24.48
C ARG A 513 -2.32 15.95 24.86
N GLN A 514 -2.60 16.81 23.89
CA GLN A 514 -2.86 18.23 24.14
C GLN A 514 -4.12 18.44 24.98
N ARG A 515 -5.17 17.65 24.72
CA ARG A 515 -6.42 17.72 25.51
C ARG A 515 -6.18 17.34 26.97
N MET A 516 -5.48 16.24 27.22
CA MET A 516 -5.17 15.80 28.59
C MET A 516 -4.34 16.83 29.38
N LEU A 517 -3.33 17.45 28.76
CA LEU A 517 -2.51 18.47 29.41
C LEU A 517 -3.33 19.71 29.80
N ASN A 518 -4.23 20.14 28.92
CA ASN A 518 -5.12 21.28 29.20
C ASN A 518 -6.09 20.98 30.35
N GLU A 519 -6.61 19.76 30.45
CA GLU A 519 -7.49 19.34 31.54
C GLU A 519 -6.78 19.37 32.90
N GLU A 520 -5.57 18.82 32.98
CA GLU A 520 -4.77 18.80 34.21
C GLU A 520 -4.36 20.22 34.66
N LEU A 521 -3.96 21.09 33.71
CA LEU A 521 -3.63 22.48 34.01
C LEU A 521 -4.83 23.25 34.57
N ASN A 522 -5.99 23.10 33.95
CA ASN A 522 -7.22 23.75 34.42
C ASN A 522 -7.61 23.28 35.83
N HIS A 523 -7.44 22.00 36.13
CA HIS A 523 -7.69 21.47 37.47
C HIS A 523 -6.76 22.11 38.51
N ARG A 524 -5.46 22.20 38.22
CA ARG A 524 -4.47 22.81 39.13
C ARG A 524 -4.76 24.28 39.42
N VAL A 525 -5.07 25.07 38.38
CA VAL A 525 -5.38 26.50 38.54
C VAL A 525 -6.58 26.71 39.46
N LYS A 526 -7.63 25.90 39.31
CA LYS A 526 -8.84 26.00 40.14
C LYS A 526 -8.58 25.62 41.60
N ASN A 527 -7.75 24.61 41.84
CA ASN A 527 -7.37 24.23 43.20
C ASN A 527 -6.60 25.37 43.91
N VAL A 528 -5.66 26.03 43.22
CA VAL A 528 -4.93 27.18 43.80
C VAL A 528 -5.87 28.34 44.14
N LEU A 529 -6.82 28.65 43.25
CA LEU A 529 -7.80 29.72 43.49
C LEU A 529 -8.72 29.41 44.69
N ALA A 530 -9.08 28.15 44.91
CA ALA A 530 -9.86 27.74 46.08
C ALA A 530 -9.10 27.92 47.40
N ILE A 531 -7.81 27.58 47.43
CA ILE A 531 -6.95 27.82 48.61
C ILE A 531 -6.84 29.32 48.88
N ILE A 532 -6.61 30.14 47.85
CA ILE A 532 -6.54 31.60 48.00
C ILE A 532 -7.85 32.17 48.55
N LYS A 533 -9.01 31.70 48.07
CA LYS A 533 -10.32 32.14 48.58
C LYS A 533 -10.46 31.85 50.08
N SER A 534 -10.14 30.63 50.51
CA SER A 534 -10.19 30.24 51.94
C SER A 534 -9.26 31.09 52.83
N LEU A 535 -8.08 31.47 52.32
CA LEU A 535 -7.17 32.37 53.03
C LEU A 535 -7.76 33.78 53.22
N VAL A 536 -8.58 34.26 52.28
CA VAL A 536 -9.26 35.55 52.34
C VAL A 536 -10.50 35.49 53.24
N GLY A 537 -11.25 34.39 53.22
CA GLY A 537 -12.54 34.22 53.93
C GLY A 537 -12.47 34.28 55.46
N ASN A 538 -11.28 34.27 56.07
CA ASN A 538 -11.11 34.28 57.54
C ASN A 538 -10.72 35.68 58.08
N PRO A 539 -11.66 36.56 58.47
CA PRO A 539 -11.33 37.85 59.08
C PRO A 539 -10.62 37.67 60.43
N SER A 540 -9.63 38.53 60.68
CA SER A 540 -8.89 38.53 61.96
C SER A 540 -9.78 38.94 63.14
N GLN A 541 -9.49 38.36 64.31
CA GLN A 541 -10.14 38.63 65.61
C GLN A 541 -10.47 40.12 65.87
N GLU A 542 -11.58 40.37 66.58
CA GLU A 542 -11.97 41.70 67.09
C GLU A 542 -10.77 42.41 67.76
N GLY A 543 -10.43 43.60 67.25
CA GLY A 543 -9.38 44.47 67.80
C GLY A 543 -8.11 44.64 66.96
N LYS A 544 -7.97 44.01 65.79
CA LYS A 544 -6.85 44.26 64.83
C LYS A 544 -7.22 45.26 63.74
N THR A 545 -6.24 46.01 63.26
CA THR A 545 -6.44 47.00 62.17
C THR A 545 -6.48 46.32 60.79
N LEU A 546 -7.19 46.92 59.83
CA LEU A 546 -7.25 46.44 58.44
C LEU A 546 -5.85 46.27 57.82
N GLN A 547 -4.91 47.13 58.19
CA GLN A 547 -3.54 47.10 57.68
C GLN A 547 -2.75 45.87 58.17
N GLU A 548 -2.99 45.43 59.41
CA GLU A 548 -2.40 44.19 59.96
C GLU A 548 -2.97 42.94 59.30
N TYR A 549 -4.28 42.93 59.00
CA TYR A 549 -4.93 41.85 58.26
C TYR A 549 -4.38 41.73 56.83
N VAL A 550 -4.31 42.83 56.09
CA VAL A 550 -3.76 42.85 54.72
C VAL A 550 -2.30 42.40 54.71
N SER A 551 -1.49 42.80 55.70
CA SER A 551 -0.10 42.37 55.80
C SER A 551 0.03 40.87 56.10
N ALA A 552 -0.82 40.31 56.96
CA ALA A 552 -0.81 38.88 57.28
C ALA A 552 -1.30 38.03 56.09
N LEU A 553 -2.36 38.47 55.40
CA LEU A 553 -2.88 37.83 54.19
C LEU A 553 -1.83 37.83 53.07
N LYS A 554 -1.14 38.95 52.86
CA LYS A 554 -0.06 39.05 51.87
C LYS A 554 1.08 38.07 52.15
N GLY A 555 1.48 37.91 53.42
CA GLY A 555 2.51 36.94 53.82
C GLY A 555 2.13 35.50 53.49
N ARG A 556 0.89 35.10 53.81
CA ARG A 556 0.38 33.75 53.51
C ARG A 556 0.28 33.44 52.02
N ILE A 557 -0.19 34.40 51.22
CA ILE A 557 -0.24 34.26 49.75
C ILE A 557 1.18 34.11 49.18
N GLN A 558 2.16 34.85 49.72
CA GLN A 558 3.56 34.75 49.30
C GLN A 558 4.17 33.37 49.65
N ALA A 559 3.91 32.84 50.85
CA ALA A 559 4.35 31.50 51.24
C ALA A 559 3.74 30.40 50.35
N LEU A 560 2.45 30.52 50.03
CA LEU A 560 1.77 29.60 49.10
C LEU A 560 2.32 29.71 47.67
N SER A 561 2.57 30.93 47.19
CA SER A 561 3.17 31.16 45.86
C SER A 561 4.57 30.57 45.76
N PHE A 562 5.39 30.68 46.82
CA PHE A 562 6.72 30.08 46.88
C PHE A 562 6.64 28.54 46.81
N ALA A 563 5.75 27.93 47.59
CA ALA A 563 5.51 26.49 47.52
C ALA A 563 5.07 26.05 46.11
N HIS A 564 4.21 26.83 45.45
CA HIS A 564 3.71 26.53 44.11
C HIS A 564 4.80 26.64 43.03
N ASP A 565 5.62 27.69 43.06
CA ASP A 565 6.74 27.88 42.13
C ASP A 565 7.77 26.75 42.25
N GLN A 566 8.04 26.30 43.49
CA GLN A 566 8.98 25.21 43.74
C GLN A 566 8.45 23.85 43.23
N ILE A 567 7.14 23.60 43.36
CA ILE A 567 6.49 22.40 42.84
C ILE A 567 6.41 22.38 41.30
N ILE A 568 6.29 23.55 40.66
CA ILE A 568 6.29 23.66 39.19
C ILE A 568 7.69 23.46 38.60
N ARG A 569 8.73 23.95 39.28
CA ARG A 569 10.11 23.90 38.80
C ARG A 569 10.83 22.60 39.14
N GLY A 570 10.41 21.89 40.19
CA GLY A 570 10.99 20.62 40.64
C GLY A 570 10.14 19.39 40.29
N GLU A 571 10.72 18.20 40.43
CA GLU A 571 10.03 16.90 40.26
C GLU A 571 9.10 16.58 41.47
N GLY A 572 8.21 17.50 41.83
CA GLY A 572 7.09 17.21 42.73
C GLY A 572 7.36 17.26 44.25
N GLY A 573 8.22 18.14 44.75
CA GLY A 573 8.48 18.33 46.18
C GLY A 573 9.66 19.27 46.50
N GLY A 574 10.19 19.22 47.72
CA GLY A 574 11.34 20.04 48.12
C GLY A 574 11.96 19.68 49.48
N SER A 575 13.18 20.17 49.73
CA SER A 575 13.93 19.93 50.98
C SER A 575 13.29 20.66 52.17
N LEU A 576 13.07 19.94 53.29
CA LEU A 576 12.58 20.54 54.54
C LEU A 576 13.53 21.63 55.06
N ARG A 577 14.84 21.43 54.90
CA ARG A 577 15.84 22.41 55.32
C ARG A 577 15.75 23.70 54.52
N ASP A 578 15.59 23.60 53.21
CA ASP A 578 15.49 24.77 52.33
C ASP A 578 14.20 25.56 52.63
N LEU A 579 13.11 24.86 52.94
CA LEU A 579 11.85 25.48 53.36
C LEU A 579 12.00 26.23 54.70
N LEU A 580 12.64 25.62 55.70
CA LEU A 580 12.93 26.25 56.99
C LEU A 580 13.83 27.48 56.85
N ASP A 581 14.88 27.38 56.04
CA ASP A 581 15.78 28.50 55.76
C ASP A 581 15.03 29.64 55.05
N ALA A 582 14.16 29.33 54.08
CA ALA A 582 13.36 30.32 53.36
C ALA A 582 12.41 31.09 54.30
N GLU A 583 11.63 30.38 55.13
CA GLU A 583 10.63 30.98 56.02
C GLU A 583 11.24 31.72 57.22
N LEU A 584 12.41 31.28 57.71
CA LEU A 584 13.08 31.94 58.83
C LEU A 584 13.99 33.09 58.40
N SER A 585 14.46 33.12 57.15
CA SER A 585 15.38 34.16 56.64
C SER A 585 14.89 35.60 56.88
N PRO A 586 13.60 35.97 56.73
CA PRO A 586 13.14 37.34 56.92
C PRO A 586 13.16 37.80 58.38
N HIS A 587 13.28 36.86 59.31
CA HIS A 587 13.19 37.09 60.76
C HIS A 587 14.54 36.89 61.48
N ARG A 588 15.63 36.62 60.75
CA ARG A 588 16.98 36.53 61.33
C ARG A 588 17.50 37.94 61.68
N SER A 589 17.74 38.17 62.97
CA SER A 589 18.39 39.37 63.51
C SER A 589 19.71 38.97 64.21
N PRO A 590 20.75 39.81 64.24
CA PRO A 590 21.99 39.54 64.98
C PRO A 590 21.80 39.30 66.49
N GLU A 591 20.62 39.66 67.03
CA GLU A 591 20.29 39.66 68.45
C GLU A 591 19.55 38.40 68.93
N ALA A 592 19.16 37.51 68.02
CA ALA A 592 18.45 36.26 68.31
C ALA A 592 19.22 35.04 67.76
N ILE A 593 19.27 33.96 68.54
CA ILE A 593 20.02 32.74 68.16
C ILE A 593 19.04 31.71 67.58
N VAL A 594 19.28 31.30 66.32
CA VAL A 594 18.51 30.26 65.63
C VAL A 594 19.42 29.07 65.33
N ASP A 595 19.18 27.95 66.01
CA ASP A 595 19.92 26.70 65.81
C ASP A 595 19.04 25.71 65.03
N LEU A 596 19.50 25.28 63.84
CA LEU A 596 18.83 24.29 62.99
C LEU A 596 19.67 23.01 62.89
N ALA A 597 19.14 21.87 63.30
CA ALA A 597 19.84 20.59 63.21
C ALA A 597 18.92 19.41 62.87
N GLY A 598 19.27 18.65 61.84
CA GLY A 598 18.57 17.42 61.46
C GLY A 598 19.10 16.82 60.15
N PRO A 599 18.67 15.60 59.79
CA PRO A 599 19.09 14.92 58.56
C PRO A 599 18.47 15.55 57.31
N GLN A 600 18.94 15.17 56.12
CA GLN A 600 18.32 15.60 54.87
C GLN A 600 16.98 14.88 54.67
N VAL A 601 15.89 15.64 54.61
CA VAL A 601 14.52 15.15 54.43
C VAL A 601 13.89 15.88 53.24
N THR A 602 13.42 15.12 52.26
CA THR A 602 12.66 15.66 51.12
C THR A 602 11.18 15.43 51.36
N LEU A 603 10.39 16.49 51.26
CA LEU A 603 8.93 16.45 51.35
C LEU A 603 8.32 16.29 49.95
N ASP A 604 7.25 15.50 49.84
CA ASP A 604 6.41 15.49 48.63
C ASP A 604 5.67 16.83 48.43
N SER A 605 5.04 17.03 47.26
CA SER A 605 4.32 18.27 46.93
C SER A 605 3.26 18.67 47.95
N ARG A 606 2.57 17.70 48.55
CA ARG A 606 1.46 17.92 49.48
C ARG A 606 2.01 18.37 50.83
N ALA A 607 2.96 17.64 51.39
CA ALA A 607 3.63 17.99 52.64
C ALA A 607 4.42 19.28 52.53
N PHE A 608 5.08 19.55 51.40
CA PHE A 608 5.81 20.81 51.19
C PHE A 608 4.87 22.02 51.26
N SER A 609 3.71 21.95 50.60
CA SER A 609 2.73 23.04 50.60
C SER A 609 2.12 23.30 51.97
N VAL A 610 1.74 22.22 52.68
CA VAL A 610 1.15 22.32 54.03
C VAL A 610 2.19 22.82 55.04
N MET A 611 3.42 22.29 54.97
CA MET A 611 4.51 22.72 55.87
C MET A 611 4.93 24.16 55.62
N ALA A 612 4.87 24.66 54.39
CA ALA A 612 5.19 26.06 54.11
C ALA A 612 4.28 27.01 54.90
N LEU A 613 2.97 26.75 54.92
CA LEU A 613 2.01 27.55 55.68
C LEU A 613 2.19 27.39 57.20
N VAL A 614 2.39 26.17 57.69
CA VAL A 614 2.58 25.90 59.13
C VAL A 614 3.86 26.56 59.65
N LEU A 615 4.96 26.44 58.91
CA LEU A 615 6.24 27.06 59.26
C LEU A 615 6.18 28.58 59.16
N HIS A 616 5.48 29.11 58.15
CA HIS A 616 5.25 30.55 58.02
C HIS A 616 4.53 31.12 59.25
N GLU A 617 3.46 30.47 59.73
CA GLU A 617 2.74 30.90 60.93
C GLU A 617 3.59 30.74 62.20
N LEU A 618 4.37 29.66 62.34
CA LEU A 618 5.30 29.47 63.47
C LEU A 618 6.40 30.54 63.50
N ALA A 619 7.06 30.80 62.36
CA ALA A 619 8.10 31.81 62.23
C ALA A 619 7.55 33.22 62.50
N THR A 620 6.37 33.53 61.97
CA THR A 620 5.70 34.82 62.20
C THR A 620 5.33 35.00 63.68
N ASN A 621 4.83 33.94 64.34
CA ASN A 621 4.51 33.98 65.76
C ASN A 621 5.76 34.17 66.62
N ALA A 622 6.85 33.46 66.29
CA ALA A 622 8.14 33.62 66.96
C ALA A 622 8.69 35.05 66.80
N ALA A 623 8.50 35.68 65.64
CA ALA A 623 8.95 37.05 65.35
C ALA A 623 8.09 38.15 65.98
N LYS A 624 6.78 37.91 66.16
CA LYS A 624 5.86 38.91 66.74
C LYS A 624 5.74 38.83 68.25
N TYR A 625 5.75 37.61 68.78
CA TYR A 625 5.38 37.35 70.17
C TYR A 625 6.40 36.47 70.90
N GLY A 626 7.20 35.71 70.16
CA GLY A 626 8.08 34.66 70.70
C GLY A 626 9.57 35.01 70.68
N ALA A 627 10.41 33.97 70.57
CA ALA A 627 11.85 34.08 70.81
C ALA A 627 12.58 35.04 69.85
N LEU A 628 12.04 35.30 68.66
CA LEU A 628 12.64 36.20 67.67
C LEU A 628 12.23 37.67 67.86
N ALA A 629 11.29 37.95 68.77
CA ALA A 629 10.83 39.30 69.08
C ALA A 629 11.65 40.01 70.18
N GLN A 630 12.47 39.27 70.95
CA GLN A 630 13.18 39.77 72.14
C GLN A 630 14.69 39.54 72.04
N THR A 631 15.49 40.54 72.45
CA THR A 631 16.96 40.43 72.56
C THR A 631 17.34 39.33 73.55
N GLY A 632 18.11 38.33 73.10
CA GLY A 632 18.51 37.18 73.93
C GLY A 632 17.55 35.99 73.91
N GLY A 633 16.48 36.03 73.09
CA GLY A 633 15.66 34.86 72.81
C GLY A 633 16.39 33.82 71.94
N LYS A 634 16.09 32.54 72.17
CA LYS A 634 16.68 31.42 71.44
C LYS A 634 15.60 30.54 70.80
N LEU A 635 15.77 30.23 69.51
CA LEU A 635 14.98 29.24 68.78
C LEU A 635 15.87 28.05 68.44
N ASP A 636 15.58 26.89 69.03
CA ASP A 636 16.20 25.60 68.70
C ASP A 636 15.18 24.77 67.92
N LEU A 637 15.53 24.41 66.68
CA LEU A 637 14.69 23.63 65.80
C LEU A 637 15.45 22.38 65.38
N ARG A 638 14.97 21.24 65.84
CA ARG A 638 15.56 19.93 65.56
C ARG A 638 14.58 19.05 64.85
N TRP A 639 15.06 18.24 63.92
CA TRP A 639 14.25 17.18 63.36
C TRP A 639 15.03 15.89 63.24
N GLU A 640 14.33 14.78 63.42
CA GLU A 640 14.85 13.43 63.29
C GLU A 640 13.87 12.54 62.52
N VAL A 641 14.37 11.40 62.04
CA VAL A 641 13.55 10.40 61.36
C VAL A 641 13.55 9.17 62.26
N ASP A 642 12.37 8.76 62.71
CA ASP A 642 12.22 7.64 63.63
C ASP A 642 12.33 6.27 62.94
N GLU A 643 12.17 5.19 63.71
CA GLU A 643 12.23 3.82 63.20
C GLU A 643 11.11 3.49 62.19
N HIS A 644 9.99 4.21 62.23
CA HIS A 644 8.88 4.10 61.29
C HIS A 644 9.08 4.95 60.03
N ARG A 645 10.22 5.66 59.95
CA ARG A 645 10.56 6.65 58.92
C ARG A 645 9.65 7.87 58.96
N ASP A 646 8.98 8.13 60.07
CA ASP A 646 8.24 9.37 60.28
C ASP A 646 9.23 10.46 60.69
N CYS A 647 9.01 11.70 60.24
CA CYS A 647 9.88 12.82 60.59
C CYS A 647 9.27 13.59 61.75
N LEU A 648 9.98 13.61 62.88
CA LEU A 648 9.61 14.34 64.07
C LEU A 648 10.37 15.66 64.10
N ILE A 649 9.64 16.77 64.09
CA ILE A 649 10.16 18.13 64.12
C ILE A 649 9.83 18.73 65.49
N HIS A 650 10.87 19.08 66.24
CA HIS A 650 10.81 19.77 67.51
C HIS A 650 11.16 21.24 67.33
N TRP A 651 10.22 22.10 67.69
CA TRP A 651 10.38 23.56 67.69
C TRP A 651 10.37 24.05 69.14
N ARG A 652 11.50 24.59 69.60
CA ARG A 652 11.67 25.08 70.97
C ARG A 652 12.07 26.55 70.98
N GLU A 653 11.19 27.38 71.50
CA GLU A 653 11.45 28.79 71.79
C GLU A 653 11.79 28.97 73.26
N THR A 654 12.86 29.69 73.56
CA THR A 654 13.27 30.06 74.92
C THR A 654 13.33 31.58 75.03
N LEU A 655 12.61 32.12 76.02
CA LEU A 655 12.42 33.55 76.22
C LEU A 655 12.99 34.00 77.57
N PRO A 656 13.63 35.17 77.64
CA PRO A 656 14.08 35.75 78.91
C PRO A 656 12.93 36.29 79.78
N THR A 657 11.74 36.52 79.20
CA THR A 657 10.57 37.10 79.88
C THR A 657 9.31 36.25 79.64
N LYS A 658 8.49 36.05 80.68
CA LYS A 658 7.32 35.16 80.68
C LYS A 658 6.23 35.59 79.68
N LEU A 659 5.75 34.66 78.85
CA LEU A 659 4.61 34.86 77.95
C LEU A 659 3.27 34.93 78.72
N PRO A 660 2.34 35.84 78.35
CA PRO A 660 0.94 35.69 78.70
C PRO A 660 0.31 34.55 77.87
N THR A 661 -0.37 33.61 78.52
CA THR A 661 -1.11 32.54 77.84
C THR A 661 -2.30 33.13 77.07
N PRO A 662 -2.45 32.89 75.76
CA PRO A 662 -3.56 33.44 74.99
C PRO A 662 -4.89 32.84 75.46
N SER A 663 -5.89 33.69 75.70
CA SER A 663 -7.20 33.29 76.25
C SER A 663 -8.18 32.75 75.20
N ARG A 664 -7.86 32.82 73.90
CA ARG A 664 -8.60 32.19 72.78
C ARG A 664 -7.69 31.77 71.62
N SER A 665 -8.01 30.62 71.01
CA SER A 665 -7.38 30.11 69.78
C SER A 665 -7.73 30.98 68.57
N GLY A 666 -6.73 31.53 67.88
CA GLY A 666 -6.90 32.25 66.60
C GLY A 666 -6.60 31.37 65.38
N PHE A 667 -6.88 31.88 64.17
CA PHE A 667 -6.64 31.18 62.90
C PHE A 667 -5.23 30.58 62.77
N GLY A 668 -4.18 31.30 63.18
CA GLY A 668 -2.80 30.79 63.13
C GLY A 668 -2.57 29.57 64.05
N THR A 669 -3.21 29.53 65.22
CA THR A 669 -3.14 28.37 66.12
C THR A 669 -3.92 27.18 65.57
N ALA A 670 -5.06 27.44 64.91
CA ALA A 670 -5.83 26.39 64.23
C ALA A 670 -5.04 25.78 63.05
N LEU A 671 -4.34 26.61 62.27
CA LEU A 671 -3.50 26.17 61.16
C LEU A 671 -2.37 25.25 61.66
N ILE A 672 -1.63 25.67 62.70
CA ILE A 672 -0.52 24.85 63.22
C ILE A 672 -1.03 23.54 63.85
N SER A 673 -2.14 23.56 64.59
CA SER A 673 -2.63 22.38 65.33
C SER A 673 -3.43 21.38 64.49
N ARG A 674 -4.18 21.83 63.49
CA ARG A 674 -5.07 20.97 62.70
C ARG A 674 -4.50 20.59 61.32
N SER A 675 -3.66 21.41 60.67
CA SER A 675 -3.23 21.16 59.27
C SER A 675 -2.47 19.85 59.12
N ILE A 676 -1.54 19.55 60.02
CA ILE A 676 -0.72 18.34 59.93
C ILE A 676 -1.54 17.06 60.18
N PRO A 677 -2.38 16.98 61.24
CA PRO A 677 -3.29 15.86 61.41
C PRO A 677 -4.29 15.67 60.28
N TYR A 678 -4.83 16.76 59.73
CA TYR A 678 -5.88 16.69 58.72
C TYR A 678 -5.32 16.40 57.32
N ASP A 679 -4.39 17.22 56.83
CA ASP A 679 -3.93 17.15 55.44
C ASP A 679 -2.90 16.04 55.20
N LEU A 680 -2.13 15.67 56.23
CA LEU A 680 -1.00 14.74 56.13
C LEU A 680 -1.20 13.47 56.97
N GLY A 681 -2.21 13.42 57.86
CA GLY A 681 -2.43 12.32 58.80
C GLY A 681 -1.35 12.21 59.87
N GLY A 682 -0.64 13.31 60.15
CA GLY A 682 0.43 13.38 61.15
C GLY A 682 -0.06 13.79 62.53
N ARG A 683 0.84 14.31 63.36
CA ARG A 683 0.50 14.87 64.68
C ARG A 683 1.07 16.27 64.81
N SER A 684 0.34 17.18 65.45
CA SER A 684 0.85 18.50 65.80
C SER A 684 0.39 18.84 67.21
N THR A 685 1.34 19.14 68.10
CA THR A 685 1.04 19.54 69.48
C THR A 685 1.81 20.81 69.85
N ILE A 686 1.15 21.72 70.56
CA ILE A 686 1.75 22.99 71.01
C ILE A 686 1.59 23.07 72.53
N ARG A 687 2.66 23.41 73.24
CA ARG A 687 2.71 23.60 74.68
C ARG A 687 3.31 24.97 75.00
N TYR A 688 2.57 25.79 75.72
CA TYR A 688 3.06 27.07 76.24
C TYR A 688 3.73 26.83 77.60
N LEU A 689 5.05 27.04 77.69
CA LEU A 689 5.81 26.89 78.92
C LEU A 689 6.06 28.26 79.57
N PRO A 690 6.34 28.31 80.89
CA PRO A 690 6.65 29.57 81.58
C PRO A 690 7.86 30.31 81.01
N ASP A 691 8.77 29.60 80.35
CA ASP A 691 10.02 30.08 79.77
C ASP A 691 10.02 30.10 78.23
N GLY A 692 8.89 29.83 77.57
CA GLY A 692 8.91 29.63 76.12
C GLY A 692 7.69 28.95 75.50
N LEU A 693 7.89 28.47 74.27
CA LEU A 693 6.91 27.69 73.52
C LEU A 693 7.59 26.42 72.99
N GLU A 694 6.88 25.31 73.04
CA GLU A 694 7.29 24.04 72.44
C GLU A 694 6.21 23.59 71.46
N ALA A 695 6.61 23.27 70.22
CA ALA A 695 5.76 22.60 69.27
C ALA A 695 6.43 21.33 68.76
N GLU A 696 5.66 20.25 68.70
CA GLU A 696 6.09 18.95 68.19
C GLU A 696 5.20 18.58 67.01
N ILE A 697 5.83 18.37 65.84
CA ILE A 697 5.16 18.05 64.59
C ILE A 697 5.70 16.71 64.07
N LEU A 698 4.82 15.73 63.88
CA LEU A 698 5.13 14.43 63.30
C LEU A 698 4.58 14.36 61.87
N LEU A 699 5.48 14.16 60.90
CA LEU A 699 5.17 13.96 59.49
C LEU A 699 5.28 12.48 59.12
N PRO A 700 4.21 11.82 58.64
CA PRO A 700 4.25 10.41 58.31
C PRO A 700 5.19 10.08 57.13
N SER A 701 5.82 8.91 57.18
CA SER A 701 6.78 8.37 56.22
C SER A 701 6.31 8.36 54.77
N ARG A 702 5.00 8.28 54.51
CA ARG A 702 4.44 8.32 53.15
C ARG A 702 4.62 9.67 52.44
N HIS A 703 4.87 10.74 53.18
CA HIS A 703 5.02 12.10 52.66
C HIS A 703 6.47 12.57 52.60
N ILE A 704 7.41 11.72 53.02
CA ILE A 704 8.82 12.05 53.10
C ILE A 704 9.68 10.96 52.45
N SER A 705 10.81 11.36 51.89
CA SER A 705 11.84 10.44 51.42
C SER A 705 13.15 10.76 52.14
N ALA A 706 13.66 9.80 52.89
CA ALA A 706 14.92 9.87 53.62
C ALA A 706 15.85 8.72 53.19
N VAL A 707 17.14 9.00 52.99
CA VAL A 707 18.19 7.99 52.76
C VAL A 707 18.62 7.46 54.14
N MET A 708 18.47 6.16 54.42
CA MET A 708 18.82 5.60 55.74
C MET A 708 19.79 4.41 55.64
N THR A 709 20.76 4.36 56.57
CA THR A 709 21.45 3.14 57.00
C THR A 709 20.63 2.43 58.09
N ALA A 710 20.49 1.11 57.95
CA ALA A 710 19.44 0.25 58.48
C ALA A 710 19.54 -0.17 59.97
N SER A 711 18.41 -0.56 60.61
CA SER A 711 18.06 -1.95 61.00
C SER A 711 16.69 -2.08 61.75
N GLU A 712 15.83 -3.03 61.32
CA GLU A 712 14.94 -4.02 62.05
C GLU A 712 14.30 -3.72 63.44
N THR A 713 13.06 -4.04 63.89
CA THR A 713 11.84 -4.78 63.43
C THR A 713 10.63 -4.61 64.44
N LYS A 714 9.35 -4.74 63.98
CA LYS A 714 8.16 -5.52 64.52
C LYS A 714 7.06 -4.96 65.50
N THR A 715 5.78 -5.12 65.04
CA THR A 715 4.47 -5.55 65.70
C THR A 715 3.82 -4.73 66.83
N GLU A 716 2.49 -4.60 67.08
CA GLU A 716 1.15 -5.03 66.57
C GLU A 716 0.03 -4.33 67.41
N ASP A 717 -1.23 -4.26 66.92
CA ASP A 717 -2.57 -4.25 67.60
C ASP A 717 -2.94 -3.19 68.69
N ASP A 718 -4.19 -2.82 69.02
CA ASP A 718 -5.60 -3.02 68.60
C ASP A 718 -6.45 -2.06 69.50
N THR A 719 -7.76 -1.95 69.25
CA THR A 719 -8.90 -1.79 70.19
C THR A 719 -9.83 -0.56 70.08
N MET A 720 -11.11 -0.88 69.80
CA MET A 720 -12.31 -0.07 70.04
C MET A 720 -12.72 -0.05 71.53
N PRO A 721 -13.60 0.89 71.95
CA PRO A 721 -14.78 0.47 72.73
C PRO A 721 -16.11 1.23 72.47
N GLN A 722 -17.15 0.69 73.12
CA GLN A 722 -18.61 0.77 72.92
C GLN A 722 -19.39 1.89 73.72
N PRO A 723 -20.75 2.02 73.61
CA PRO A 723 -21.51 3.28 73.64
C PRO A 723 -22.39 3.54 74.88
N ARG A 724 -22.91 4.78 75.08
CA ARG A 724 -24.15 5.08 75.86
C ARG A 724 -24.92 6.36 75.44
N ARG A 725 -26.18 6.13 75.02
CA ARG A 725 -27.49 6.86 74.99
C ARG A 725 -27.66 8.40 75.19
N SER A 726 -28.25 9.00 74.14
CA SER A 726 -29.43 9.90 74.01
C SER A 726 -29.63 11.17 74.87
N ASN A 727 -29.77 12.34 74.21
CA ASN A 727 -31.08 13.00 74.02
C ASN A 727 -31.05 14.08 72.92
N ARG A 728 -32.21 14.28 72.27
CA ARG A 728 -32.49 15.11 71.08
C ARG A 728 -32.66 16.59 71.42
N GLU A 729 -32.02 17.45 70.63
CA GLU A 729 -32.57 18.71 70.10
C GLU A 729 -32.06 18.84 68.64
N GLU A 730 -32.98 19.05 67.70
CA GLU A 730 -32.75 18.94 66.25
C GLU A 730 -31.90 20.10 65.71
N THR A 731 -30.67 19.78 65.33
CA THR A 731 -29.78 20.61 64.48
C THR A 731 -29.38 19.74 63.29
N LEU A 732 -29.42 20.30 62.07
CA LEU A 732 -29.08 19.62 60.83
C LEU A 732 -27.66 19.04 60.92
N LYS A 733 -27.50 17.74 60.63
CA LYS A 733 -26.22 17.02 60.70
C LYS A 733 -25.58 16.91 59.34
N ILE A 734 -24.40 17.50 59.14
CA ILE A 734 -23.70 17.48 57.86
C ILE A 734 -22.41 16.64 57.94
N LEU A 735 -22.19 15.79 56.93
CA LEU A 735 -20.89 15.15 56.69
C LEU A 735 -20.19 15.86 55.53
N LEU A 736 -19.05 16.50 55.79
CA LEU A 736 -18.21 17.14 54.77
C LEU A 736 -17.00 16.25 54.46
N VAL A 737 -16.86 15.84 53.20
CA VAL A 737 -15.73 15.03 52.72
C VAL A 737 -14.86 15.88 51.81
N GLU A 738 -13.71 16.31 52.32
CA GLU A 738 -12.79 17.25 51.70
C GLU A 738 -11.36 16.89 52.12
N ASP A 739 -10.42 16.83 51.18
CA ASP A 739 -9.06 16.41 51.49
C ASP A 739 -8.14 17.57 51.87
N GLN A 740 -8.55 18.82 51.65
CA GLN A 740 -7.81 20.03 52.02
C GLN A 740 -8.45 20.78 53.20
N MET A 741 -7.73 20.89 54.31
CA MET A 741 -8.23 21.48 55.55
C MET A 741 -8.68 22.92 55.41
N LEU A 742 -7.96 23.75 54.66
CA LEU A 742 -8.31 25.16 54.49
C LEU A 742 -9.66 25.31 53.78
N ILE A 743 -9.92 24.47 52.78
CA ILE A 743 -11.22 24.45 52.09
C ILE A 743 -12.30 23.91 53.03
N ALA A 744 -12.00 22.84 53.78
CA ALA A 744 -12.94 22.28 54.75
C ALA A 744 -13.32 23.30 55.83
N MET A 745 -12.36 24.08 56.36
CA MET A 745 -12.59 25.14 57.34
C MET A 745 -13.41 26.31 56.78
N ASP A 746 -13.18 26.70 55.53
CA ASP A 746 -13.95 27.75 54.86
C ASP A 746 -15.43 27.34 54.73
N VAL A 747 -15.67 26.08 54.34
CA VAL A 747 -17.02 25.51 54.27
C VAL A 747 -17.63 25.33 55.67
N GLU A 748 -16.86 24.89 56.68
CA GLU A 748 -17.29 24.84 58.08
C GLU A 748 -17.79 26.21 58.55
N ASN A 749 -17.01 27.28 58.29
CA ASN A 749 -17.37 28.64 58.66
C ASN A 749 -18.65 29.11 57.94
N MET A 750 -18.76 28.91 56.61
CA MET A 750 -19.96 29.25 55.84
C MET A 750 -21.21 28.57 56.40
N LEU A 751 -21.10 27.30 56.81
CA LEU A 751 -22.22 26.55 57.41
C LEU A 751 -22.54 27.02 58.84
N GLU A 752 -21.52 27.35 59.64
CA GLU A 752 -21.68 27.89 61.00
C GLU A 752 -22.35 29.27 61.02
N ASP A 753 -21.96 30.16 60.10
CA ASP A 753 -22.55 31.49 59.93
C ASP A 753 -24.04 31.41 59.57
N ASN A 754 -24.45 30.31 58.91
CA ASN A 754 -25.85 29.99 58.58
C ASN A 754 -26.54 29.10 59.64
N GLY A 755 -25.97 28.97 60.84
CA GLY A 755 -26.62 28.32 61.99
C GLY A 755 -26.49 26.80 62.06
N ILE A 756 -25.73 26.16 61.16
CA ILE A 756 -25.48 24.71 61.16
C ILE A 756 -24.20 24.42 61.96
N LYS A 757 -24.35 23.85 63.16
CA LYS A 757 -23.23 23.64 64.09
C LYS A 757 -22.79 22.18 64.25
N THR A 758 -23.49 21.25 63.60
CA THR A 758 -23.24 19.81 63.74
C THR A 758 -22.61 19.26 62.45
N ILE A 759 -21.33 19.57 62.24
CA ILE A 759 -20.57 19.21 61.03
C ILE A 759 -19.47 18.21 61.40
N GLU A 760 -19.44 17.08 60.70
CA GLU A 760 -18.37 16.08 60.80
C GLU A 760 -17.55 16.08 59.51
N THR A 761 -16.23 16.14 59.61
CA THR A 761 -15.34 16.16 58.44
C THR A 761 -14.59 14.84 58.19
N ALA A 762 -14.32 14.52 56.93
CA ALA A 762 -13.52 13.37 56.53
C ALA A 762 -12.57 13.69 55.36
N THR A 763 -11.33 13.25 55.47
CA THR A 763 -10.25 13.55 54.51
C THR A 763 -10.09 12.49 53.42
N SER A 764 -10.79 11.37 53.54
CA SER A 764 -10.71 10.24 52.61
C SER A 764 -12.03 9.48 52.56
N SER A 765 -12.22 8.72 51.48
CA SER A 765 -13.37 7.84 51.27
C SER A 765 -13.50 6.82 52.41
N ALA A 766 -12.39 6.20 52.82
CA ALA A 766 -12.33 5.19 53.87
C ALA A 766 -12.72 5.77 55.24
N MET A 767 -12.21 6.95 55.58
CA MET A 767 -12.57 7.64 56.82
C MET A 767 -14.05 8.06 56.84
N ALA A 768 -14.58 8.51 55.70
CA ALA A 768 -15.99 8.86 55.57
C ALA A 768 -16.89 7.62 55.75
N ILE A 769 -16.55 6.49 55.12
CA ILE A 769 -17.28 5.21 55.26
C ILE A 769 -17.22 4.72 56.71
N GLU A 770 -16.06 4.85 57.37
CA GLU A 770 -15.91 4.47 58.79
C GLU A 770 -16.79 5.35 59.68
N LYS A 771 -16.75 6.67 59.50
CA LYS A 771 -17.62 7.62 60.24
C LYS A 771 -19.10 7.34 60.00
N LEU A 772 -19.49 6.95 58.79
CA LEU A 772 -20.87 6.57 58.46
C LEU A 772 -21.35 5.35 59.26
N LYS A 773 -20.47 4.53 59.86
CA LYS A 773 -20.90 3.44 60.76
C LYS A 773 -21.45 3.95 62.09
N SER A 774 -20.94 5.09 62.58
CA SER A 774 -21.28 5.67 63.89
C SER A 774 -22.07 6.99 63.81
N TYR A 775 -22.07 7.65 62.65
CA TYR A 775 -22.71 8.94 62.41
C TYR A 775 -23.63 8.86 61.19
N VAL A 776 -24.88 9.30 61.34
CA VAL A 776 -25.86 9.35 60.24
C VAL A 776 -26.13 10.82 59.93
N PRO A 777 -25.55 11.38 58.85
CA PRO A 777 -25.81 12.75 58.43
C PRO A 777 -27.20 12.88 57.81
N ASP A 778 -27.77 14.08 57.92
CA ASP A 778 -28.97 14.49 57.19
C ASP A 778 -28.62 14.90 55.75
N VAL A 779 -27.44 15.49 55.53
CA VAL A 779 -26.88 15.82 54.20
C VAL A 779 -25.38 15.57 54.18
N ALA A 780 -24.82 15.12 53.05
CA ALA A 780 -23.37 15.06 52.85
C ALA A 780 -22.88 15.94 51.69
N ILE A 781 -21.73 16.60 51.88
CA ILE A 781 -21.03 17.39 50.87
C ILE A 781 -19.77 16.63 50.50
N LEU A 782 -19.64 16.21 49.24
CA LEU A 782 -18.56 15.33 48.79
C LEU A 782 -17.68 16.02 47.75
N ASP A 783 -16.42 16.30 48.06
CA ASP A 783 -15.45 16.57 47.00
C ASP A 783 -15.21 15.32 46.17
N ILE A 784 -15.29 15.42 44.84
CA ILE A 784 -15.12 14.29 43.93
C ILE A 784 -13.69 13.72 44.02
N ASN A 785 -12.68 14.57 44.14
CA ASN A 785 -11.27 14.18 44.08
C ASN A 785 -10.57 14.42 45.42
N LEU A 786 -10.29 13.35 46.18
CA LEU A 786 -9.68 13.40 47.51
C LEU A 786 -8.15 13.17 47.46
N GLY A 787 -7.51 13.61 46.37
CA GLY A 787 -6.09 13.43 46.12
C GLY A 787 -5.74 12.05 45.55
N SER A 788 -5.69 11.02 46.39
CA SER A 788 -5.30 9.65 45.98
C SER A 788 -6.49 8.71 45.74
N ASP A 789 -7.71 9.17 45.97
CA ASP A 789 -8.96 8.40 45.82
C ASP A 789 -10.13 9.34 45.47
N THR A 790 -11.29 8.78 45.15
CA THR A 790 -12.52 9.53 44.83
C THR A 790 -13.60 9.30 45.89
N SER A 791 -14.51 10.27 46.08
CA SER A 791 -15.65 10.11 46.99
C SER A 791 -16.78 9.22 46.42
N ILE A 792 -16.61 8.61 45.24
CA ILE A 792 -17.64 7.79 44.57
C ILE A 792 -18.08 6.60 45.44
N ALA A 793 -17.15 5.97 46.16
CA ALA A 793 -17.49 4.88 47.08
C ALA A 793 -18.37 5.35 48.24
N VAL A 794 -18.14 6.57 48.74
CA VAL A 794 -18.95 7.21 49.79
C VAL A 794 -20.33 7.55 49.25
N ALA A 795 -20.41 8.11 48.04
CA ALA A 795 -21.66 8.44 47.36
C ALA A 795 -22.55 7.20 47.15
N ARG A 796 -21.97 6.06 46.72
CA ARG A 796 -22.70 4.78 46.61
C ARG A 796 -23.25 4.32 47.96
N GLU A 797 -22.47 4.46 49.03
CA GLU A 797 -22.90 4.05 50.36
C GLU A 797 -23.98 4.98 50.94
N LEU A 798 -23.90 6.29 50.69
CA LEU A 798 -24.94 7.26 51.05
C LEU A 798 -26.23 7.01 50.27
N HIS A 799 -26.13 6.76 48.95
CA HIS A 799 -27.26 6.43 48.09
C HIS A 799 -27.94 5.12 48.52
N ARG A 800 -27.16 4.07 48.84
CA ARG A 800 -27.67 2.80 49.38
C ARG A 800 -28.44 2.99 50.69
N ARG A 801 -28.07 3.99 51.49
CA ARG A 801 -28.71 4.34 52.77
C ARG A 801 -29.84 5.37 52.63
N GLY A 802 -30.10 5.88 51.43
CA GLY A 802 -31.12 6.90 51.19
C GLY A 802 -30.81 8.27 51.79
N ILE A 803 -29.53 8.57 52.05
CA ILE A 803 -29.10 9.86 52.60
C ILE A 803 -28.79 10.81 51.43
N PRO A 804 -29.37 12.02 51.39
CA PRO A 804 -29.10 12.96 50.31
C PRO A 804 -27.69 13.56 50.42
N PHE A 805 -27.07 13.80 49.28
CA PHE A 805 -25.73 14.37 49.19
C PHE A 805 -25.59 15.24 47.94
N LEU A 806 -24.57 16.09 47.92
CA LEU A 806 -24.15 16.86 46.73
C LEU A 806 -22.67 16.64 46.46
N PHE A 807 -22.28 16.80 45.21
CA PHE A 807 -20.87 16.77 44.81
C PHE A 807 -20.30 18.18 44.70
N ALA A 808 -19.07 18.37 45.13
CA ALA A 808 -18.26 19.55 44.86
C ALA A 808 -17.14 19.18 43.88
N THR A 809 -16.94 20.00 42.84
CA THR A 809 -15.92 19.72 41.82
C THR A 809 -15.24 20.98 41.33
N GLY A 810 -13.95 20.84 40.98
CA GLY A 810 -13.22 21.83 40.20
C GLY A 810 -13.56 21.79 38.70
N TYR A 811 -14.24 20.78 38.17
CA TYR A 811 -14.52 20.68 36.73
C TYR A 811 -15.72 21.52 36.28
N ALA A 812 -15.74 21.97 35.02
CA ALA A 812 -16.89 22.68 34.47
C ALA A 812 -18.04 21.73 34.08
N ASP A 813 -17.71 20.46 33.78
CA ASP A 813 -18.63 19.39 33.40
C ASP A 813 -18.63 18.27 34.43
N ALA A 814 -19.81 17.66 34.64
CA ALA A 814 -20.05 16.53 35.53
C ALA A 814 -19.44 15.20 35.04
N SER A 815 -18.44 15.23 34.16
CA SER A 815 -17.87 14.05 33.49
C SER A 815 -17.19 13.05 34.42
N MET A 816 -16.85 13.45 35.64
CA MET A 816 -16.31 12.58 36.69
C MET A 816 -17.38 11.95 37.59
N VAL A 817 -18.64 12.34 37.44
CA VAL A 817 -19.78 11.75 38.15
C VAL A 817 -20.28 10.55 37.32
N PRO A 818 -20.31 9.32 37.86
CA PRO A 818 -20.89 8.18 37.16
C PRO A 818 -22.35 8.44 36.75
N ASP A 819 -22.79 7.90 35.61
CA ASP A 819 -24.16 8.09 35.08
C ASP A 819 -25.26 7.78 36.11
N ASP A 820 -25.00 6.83 37.01
CA ASP A 820 -25.87 6.44 38.12
C ASP A 820 -26.21 7.59 39.10
N PHE A 821 -25.46 8.70 39.08
CA PHE A 821 -25.63 9.86 39.95
C PHE A 821 -25.93 11.17 39.19
N GLY A 822 -26.34 11.11 37.91
CA GLY A 822 -26.60 12.30 37.09
C GLY A 822 -27.66 13.28 37.62
N ASN A 823 -28.50 12.86 38.57
CA ASN A 823 -29.54 13.69 39.21
C ASN A 823 -29.10 14.33 40.55
N VAL A 824 -27.86 14.10 40.98
CA VAL A 824 -27.32 14.65 42.23
C VAL A 824 -26.82 16.09 41.99
N PRO A 825 -27.15 17.07 42.85
CA PRO A 825 -26.66 18.44 42.70
C PRO A 825 -25.13 18.52 42.72
N VAL A 826 -24.56 19.33 41.82
CA VAL A 826 -23.11 19.57 41.72
C VAL A 826 -22.82 21.06 41.93
N ILE A 827 -21.98 21.37 42.90
CA ILE A 827 -21.49 22.73 43.18
C ILE A 827 -20.04 22.87 42.71
N ARG A 828 -19.68 24.09 42.29
CA ARG A 828 -18.34 24.39 41.74
C ARG A 828 -17.42 24.94 42.81
N LYS A 829 -16.18 24.45 42.83
CA LYS A 829 -15.07 25.07 43.57
C LYS A 829 -14.54 26.29 42.78
N PRO A 830 -14.25 27.43 43.43
CA PRO A 830 -14.28 27.64 44.88
C PRO A 830 -15.71 27.84 45.43
N TYR A 831 -16.00 27.27 46.60
CA TYR A 831 -17.34 27.25 47.22
C TYR A 831 -17.90 28.66 47.38
N ASP A 832 -19.12 28.86 46.90
CA ASP A 832 -19.88 30.10 47.08
C ASP A 832 -21.00 29.85 48.10
N GLU A 833 -21.15 30.74 49.08
CA GLU A 833 -22.04 30.55 50.23
C GLU A 833 -23.50 30.41 49.80
N ASP A 834 -23.97 31.30 48.92
CA ASP A 834 -25.33 31.28 48.37
C ASP A 834 -25.59 29.99 47.58
N ALA A 835 -24.63 29.58 46.74
CA ALA A 835 -24.74 28.35 45.95
C ALA A 835 -24.70 27.07 46.80
N LEU A 836 -23.90 27.07 47.87
CA LEU A 836 -23.80 25.97 48.82
C LEU A 836 -25.11 25.80 49.60
N MET A 837 -25.66 26.89 50.14
CA MET A 837 -26.92 26.87 50.88
C MET A 837 -28.12 26.53 49.97
N ALA A 838 -28.14 27.03 48.73
CA ALA A 838 -29.13 26.62 47.74
C ALA A 838 -29.05 25.13 47.39
N GLY A 839 -27.84 24.58 47.25
CA GLY A 839 -27.60 23.15 47.01
C GLY A 839 -28.07 22.27 48.17
N ILE A 840 -27.85 22.69 49.42
CA ILE A 840 -28.34 22.00 50.62
C ILE A 840 -29.86 22.11 50.72
N GLY A 841 -30.44 23.29 50.44
CA GLY A 841 -31.89 23.52 50.45
C GLY A 841 -32.66 22.60 49.48
N LEU A 842 -32.09 22.34 48.29
CA LEU A 842 -32.64 21.39 47.31
C LEU A 842 -32.70 19.94 47.83
N LEU A 843 -31.82 19.58 48.76
CA LEU A 843 -31.70 18.22 49.31
C LEU A 843 -32.55 17.99 50.57
N VAL A 844 -32.79 19.04 51.36
CA VAL A 844 -33.54 18.97 52.64
C VAL A 844 -35.05 19.22 52.45
N GLY A 845 -35.46 19.80 51.31
CA GLY A 845 -36.87 19.83 50.90
C GLY A 845 -37.76 20.82 51.66
N ASP A 846 -37.27 22.02 51.98
CA ASP A 846 -38.10 23.09 52.57
C ASP A 846 -37.71 24.48 52.04
N THR A 847 -38.69 25.26 51.57
CA THR A 847 -38.48 26.51 50.79
C THR A 847 -38.63 27.79 51.63
N GLU A 848 -38.66 27.70 52.96
CA GLU A 848 -38.84 28.86 53.84
C GLU A 848 -37.99 28.75 55.10
N ARG A 849 -36.69 29.07 54.96
CA ARG A 849 -35.76 29.59 56.00
C ARG A 849 -34.39 29.80 55.35
N VAL A 850 -34.30 30.86 54.56
CA VAL A 850 -33.05 31.56 54.22
C VAL A 850 -33.05 32.85 55.03
#